data_AF-A0A9P3M137-F1
#
_entry.id   AF-A0A9P3M137-F1
#
_cell.length_a   1.000
_cell.length_b   1.000
_cell.length_c   1.000
_cell.angle_alpha   90.00
_cell.angle_beta   90.00
_cell.angle_gamma   90.00
#
_symmetry.space_group_name_H-M   'P 1'
#
loop_
_entity.id
_entity.type
_entity.pdbx_description
1 polymer ?
#
loop_
_entity_poly.entity_id
_entity_poly.type
_entity_poly.pdbx_seq_one_letter_code
_entity_poly.pdbx_strand_id
1 'polypeptide(L)'
;MVLLPLTVATTVAIVVFLVVDASPAEYPTHRHSLLHFPIVDVSNETLVDNVRIADLVQNAPSASTLGGAHILLDNDVDTKTPKYPMILLSKPRTYQDSKDACASLGEDMVQPTGYGNITSLLNNTPVAQTELKGIRRVWVHNNGNSKCTAFDRRDNSVVQLSCSARLPAICKNSVPRTVVGSNDKSKQITVTTSRSGTYQGYRDQNAFRFLGIPYAQAPVGDLRFMAPKKWTLAANRKGNVSRIMNATEFGNVCTQLTYGGEQMNKTMARYILGADESEDCLYLNVFSPALKKNKARGLPVMVYVHGGSYTSFSGSSPAFEPGNLVSRGGVVVVTLNYRLSIFGLFENYPAISRTKAPGNLAVRDQIAALLWVRENIGVFGGNPAKVTIFGESAGAYSMRALVSAPTAFGLYHNVIFQSDILGIPFSSPKVASAGLGATTMQALGCKGSDLACAQNKTVDEIQAAQTFAMTQVLANPQNDWIPAEAIYRPDADRSLIPADFAELVRTGRYNKKANIMWGTTRDEAAAFLPAYFPNPIPIQDAQSQLSLFLRGNRTVKLLQSPYYKFNSSDPDTVRNELSKATTDLYFGCAVKDMSRGVVATGGSKVYAYQMDHGRAINSAFGEQVAPFCQGRVCHGDDIVPSFGSGDLMHGVEQTGDDARFARQVIDRFSVFAKTGNPNPAKDAPGLASQNEDVLNVQWPAYNAQNPVFHFDVTNSSVINNEDTDRCNWIAQNVQYDYQVHGPGGKFLPIFPPIATPKPTQTRTRTASRTSSSSSTSTKSRTRTRTRTRTPVIVPSKSTTTTRSTSSATTITSTTTTTGSPTTTTTTDTTTSPTATTTTTTTDASTSPTTTTTTTDATSSPTTTTTEAITSPATTTTPTVGTATSSIAISPPPSPTLGTQTSMAL
;
A
#
# COMPACT_ATOMS: atom_id res chain seq x y z
N MET A 1 -64.20 -21.13 -2.34
CA MET A 1 -64.20 -19.88 -3.13
C MET A 1 -62.94 -19.11 -2.73
N VAL A 2 -61.89 -18.92 -3.55
CA VAL A 2 -61.79 -18.74 -5.02
C VAL A 2 -62.46 -17.40 -5.39
N LEU A 3 -61.77 -16.37 -5.90
CA LEU A 3 -60.93 -16.33 -7.12
C LEU A 3 -59.60 -15.52 -7.06
N LEU A 4 -58.59 -16.04 -7.77
CA LEU A 4 -57.48 -15.34 -8.49
C LEU A 4 -57.90 -15.17 -10.00
N PRO A 5 -57.07 -14.74 -11.00
CA PRO A 5 -55.69 -14.20 -11.04
C PRO A 5 -55.70 -12.69 -11.45
N LEU A 6 -54.70 -11.97 -12.00
CA LEU A 6 -53.35 -12.15 -12.59
C LEU A 6 -52.33 -11.21 -11.87
N THR A 7 -50.99 -11.32 -11.86
CA THR A 7 -49.91 -11.88 -12.73
C THR A 7 -49.43 -11.02 -13.91
N VAL A 8 -48.37 -10.22 -13.66
CA VAL A 8 -47.25 -9.99 -14.60
C VAL A 8 -45.96 -10.24 -13.81
N ALA A 9 -44.99 -10.93 -14.40
CA ALA A 9 -43.70 -11.24 -13.77
C ALA A 9 -42.58 -10.39 -14.35
N THR A 10 -41.55 -10.09 -13.56
CA THR A 10 -40.27 -9.56 -14.05
C THR A 10 -39.15 -10.12 -13.19
N THR A 11 -38.34 -11.01 -13.77
CA THR A 11 -37.34 -11.77 -13.02
C THR A 11 -36.06 -10.95 -12.84
N VAL A 12 -35.78 -10.54 -11.61
CA VAL A 12 -34.45 -10.08 -11.18
C VAL A 12 -33.84 -11.18 -10.31
N ALA A 13 -32.64 -11.63 -10.65
CA ALA A 13 -31.98 -12.74 -9.98
C ALA A 13 -31.42 -12.33 -8.60
N ILE A 14 -32.26 -12.37 -7.58
CA ILE A 14 -31.83 -12.30 -6.18
C ILE A 14 -31.26 -13.67 -5.80
N VAL A 15 -29.94 -13.75 -5.60
CA VAL A 15 -29.28 -14.96 -5.07
C VAL A 15 -29.47 -15.00 -3.56
N VAL A 16 -30.60 -15.56 -3.12
CA VAL A 16 -30.84 -15.97 -1.74
C VAL A 16 -30.94 -17.49 -1.72
N PHE A 17 -30.12 -18.13 -0.88
CA PHE A 17 -30.16 -19.58 -0.67
C PHE A 17 -31.37 -19.96 0.18
N LEU A 18 -32.52 -20.20 -0.48
CA LEU A 18 -33.66 -20.87 0.13
C LEU A 18 -33.48 -22.39 0.08
N VAL A 19 -33.04 -22.97 1.19
CA VAL A 19 -33.21 -24.42 1.43
C VAL A 19 -34.69 -24.63 1.80
N VAL A 20 -35.42 -25.31 0.93
CA VAL A 20 -36.82 -25.68 1.21
C VAL A 20 -36.82 -26.95 2.05
N ASP A 21 -37.43 -26.87 3.24
CA ASP A 21 -37.59 -28.01 4.15
C ASP A 21 -38.64 -29.00 3.60
N ALA A 22 -38.32 -30.28 3.62
CA ALA A 22 -39.16 -31.36 3.10
C ALA A 22 -38.88 -32.68 3.85
N SER A 23 -39.87 -33.12 4.64
CA SER A 23 -39.81 -34.38 5.40
C SER A 23 -39.87 -35.63 4.50
N PRO A 24 -39.35 -36.79 4.95
CA PRO A 24 -38.88 -37.85 4.04
C PRO A 24 -39.94 -38.88 3.63
N ALA A 25 -39.69 -39.53 2.49
CA ALA A 25 -40.36 -40.77 2.04
C ALA A 25 -39.34 -41.75 1.45
N GLU A 26 -39.51 -43.04 1.75
CA GLU A 26 -38.50 -44.11 1.73
C GLU A 26 -38.14 -44.75 0.35
N TYR A 27 -37.02 -45.51 0.35
CA TYR A 27 -36.57 -46.52 -0.65
C TYR A 27 -36.13 -46.05 -2.07
N PRO A 28 -35.22 -46.80 -2.77
CA PRO A 28 -33.92 -47.25 -2.27
C PRO A 28 -32.72 -47.13 -3.25
N THR A 29 -31.53 -47.00 -2.65
CA THR A 29 -30.20 -47.46 -3.12
C THR A 29 -29.91 -47.62 -4.62
N HIS A 30 -28.96 -46.84 -5.14
CA HIS A 30 -27.78 -47.39 -5.84
C HIS A 30 -26.55 -46.50 -5.59
N ARG A 31 -25.34 -47.06 -5.77
CA ARG A 31 -24.09 -46.47 -5.26
C ARG A 31 -23.54 -45.33 -6.12
N HIS A 32 -23.24 -44.20 -5.49
CA HIS A 32 -22.14 -43.32 -5.90
C HIS A 32 -21.23 -43.05 -4.69
N SER A 33 -19.92 -42.96 -4.92
CA SER A 33 -18.92 -42.82 -3.86
C SER A 33 -18.91 -41.40 -3.30
N LEU A 34 -19.49 -41.22 -2.11
CA LEU A 34 -19.33 -39.97 -1.34
C LEU A 34 -17.87 -39.83 -0.89
N LEU A 35 -17.20 -38.81 -1.41
CA LEU A 35 -15.97 -38.28 -0.80
C LEU A 35 -16.27 -37.97 0.66
N HIS A 36 -15.50 -38.55 1.57
CA HIS A 36 -15.55 -38.18 2.97
C HIS A 36 -14.94 -36.78 3.11
N PHE A 37 -15.79 -35.76 3.20
CA PHE A 37 -15.39 -34.48 3.76
C PHE A 37 -14.96 -34.73 5.21
N PRO A 38 -13.74 -34.35 5.61
CA PRO A 38 -13.47 -34.17 7.03
C PRO A 38 -14.34 -32.99 7.48
N ILE A 39 -15.37 -33.28 8.27
CA ILE A 39 -15.99 -32.25 9.11
C ILE A 39 -14.88 -31.80 10.06
N VAL A 40 -14.25 -30.66 9.77
CA VAL A 40 -13.30 -30.03 10.68
C VAL A 40 -14.13 -29.59 11.88
N ASP A 41 -13.95 -30.29 12.99
CA ASP A 41 -14.78 -30.12 14.17
C ASP A 41 -14.44 -28.82 14.91
N VAL A 42 -15.10 -27.74 14.51
CA VAL A 42 -14.99 -26.42 15.15
C VAL A 42 -15.76 -26.37 16.49
N SER A 43 -16.30 -27.49 17.00
CA SER A 43 -16.73 -27.60 18.39
C SER A 43 -15.56 -27.72 19.38
N ASN A 44 -14.32 -27.75 18.89
CA ASN A 44 -13.14 -27.62 19.73
C ASN A 44 -13.00 -26.17 20.24
N GLU A 45 -13.72 -25.84 21.33
CA GLU A 45 -13.84 -24.52 21.98
C GLU A 45 -12.48 -23.89 22.39
N THR A 46 -11.40 -24.66 22.35
CA THR A 46 -10.05 -24.29 22.82
C THR A 46 -9.33 -23.22 21.99
N LEU A 47 -9.81 -22.86 20.80
CA LEU A 47 -9.15 -21.88 19.91
C LEU A 47 -9.47 -20.40 20.19
N VAL A 48 -10.48 -20.09 21.01
CA VAL A 48 -10.84 -18.71 21.38
C VAL A 48 -11.15 -18.58 22.88
N ASP A 49 -10.50 -19.42 23.69
CA ASP A 49 -10.69 -19.42 25.13
C ASP A 49 -10.03 -18.19 25.77
N ASN A 50 -10.86 -17.24 26.22
CA ASN A 50 -10.48 -16.08 27.02
C ASN A 50 -9.30 -15.23 26.50
N VAL A 51 -9.52 -14.44 25.43
CA VAL A 51 -8.68 -13.25 25.15
C VAL A 51 -8.91 -12.19 26.22
N ARG A 52 -8.33 -12.41 27.41
CA ARG A 52 -8.19 -11.37 28.43
C ARG A 52 -7.39 -10.23 27.82
N ILE A 53 -7.91 -9.01 27.93
CA ILE A 53 -7.13 -7.79 27.71
C ILE A 53 -5.86 -7.93 28.55
N ALA A 54 -4.67 -7.92 27.92
CA ALA A 54 -3.45 -8.16 28.67
C ALA A 54 -3.30 -7.10 29.77
N ASP A 55 -3.21 -7.55 31.03
CA ASP A 55 -3.18 -6.66 32.18
C ASP A 55 -1.99 -5.69 32.08
N LEU A 56 -2.22 -4.44 32.46
CA LEU A 56 -1.22 -3.39 32.40
C LEU A 56 -0.11 -3.68 33.42
N VAL A 57 1.09 -3.99 32.94
CA VAL A 57 2.26 -4.22 33.80
C VAL A 57 2.63 -2.90 34.46
N GLN A 58 2.29 -2.77 35.75
CA GLN A 58 2.36 -1.50 36.50
C GLN A 58 3.73 -0.80 36.42
N ASN A 59 4.82 -1.57 36.30
CA ASN A 59 6.20 -1.09 36.26
C ASN A 59 6.89 -1.31 34.90
N ALA A 60 6.15 -1.45 33.78
CA ALA A 60 6.79 -1.67 32.48
C ALA A 60 7.73 -0.51 32.10
N PRO A 61 8.94 -0.81 31.61
CA PRO A 61 10.01 0.18 31.43
C PRO A 61 9.58 1.28 30.46
N SER A 62 10.04 2.51 30.70
CA SER A 62 9.84 3.59 29.73
C SER A 62 10.95 3.60 28.69
N ALA A 63 10.57 3.62 27.41
CA ALA A 63 11.49 3.84 26.29
C ALA A 63 12.29 5.15 26.44
N SER A 64 11.74 6.15 27.15
CA SER A 64 12.41 7.42 27.44
C SER A 64 13.55 7.27 28.47
N THR A 65 13.34 6.47 29.52
CA THR A 65 14.34 6.12 30.54
C THR A 65 15.41 5.19 29.96
N LEU A 66 15.00 4.23 29.12
CA LEU A 66 15.89 3.37 28.34
C LEU A 66 16.77 4.15 27.35
N GLY A 67 16.35 5.36 26.95
CA GLY A 67 17.19 6.29 26.20
C GLY A 67 17.54 5.83 24.79
N GLY A 68 16.64 5.08 24.16
CA GLY A 68 16.87 4.38 22.89
C GLY A 68 16.93 2.86 23.11
N ALA A 69 15.93 2.16 22.60
CA ALA A 69 15.85 0.70 22.59
C ALA A 69 15.46 0.23 21.18
N HIS A 70 16.26 -0.64 20.57
CA HIS A 70 16.13 -1.01 19.16
C HIS A 70 16.27 -2.51 18.97
N ILE A 71 15.28 -3.15 18.37
CA ILE A 71 15.35 -4.53 17.91
C ILE A 71 16.32 -4.57 16.73
N LEU A 72 17.32 -5.42 16.83
CA LEU A 72 18.20 -5.81 15.74
C LEU A 72 17.81 -7.23 15.33
N LEU A 73 17.45 -7.39 14.06
CA LEU A 73 17.08 -8.68 13.49
C LEU A 73 17.55 -8.72 12.03
N ASP A 74 18.22 -9.82 11.67
CA ASP A 74 18.53 -10.16 10.28
C ASP A 74 17.31 -10.91 9.73
N ASN A 75 16.39 -10.19 9.09
CA ASN A 75 15.12 -10.75 8.66
C ASN A 75 15.12 -11.05 7.15
N ASP A 76 15.28 -12.33 6.82
CA ASP A 76 15.13 -12.87 5.48
C ASP A 76 13.67 -13.20 5.10
N VAL A 77 12.69 -12.90 5.95
CA VAL A 77 11.23 -13.14 5.75
C VAL A 77 10.83 -14.62 5.72
N ASP A 78 11.79 -15.55 5.64
CA ASP A 78 11.53 -16.99 5.65
C ASP A 78 11.16 -17.47 7.06
N THR A 79 10.08 -18.24 7.20
CA THR A 79 9.64 -18.73 8.52
C THR A 79 10.35 -19.99 9.03
N LYS A 80 11.05 -20.72 8.16
CA LYS A 80 11.84 -21.91 8.53
C LYS A 80 13.28 -21.57 8.90
N THR A 81 13.85 -20.46 8.40
CA THR A 81 15.17 -19.95 8.81
C THR A 81 15.18 -19.47 10.28
N PRO A 82 16.00 -20.05 11.18
CA PRO A 82 16.06 -19.64 12.59
C PRO A 82 16.48 -18.17 12.79
N LYS A 83 15.77 -17.45 13.67
CA LYS A 83 15.97 -16.03 13.94
C LYS A 83 16.53 -15.79 15.35
N TYR A 84 17.50 -14.88 15.46
CA TYR A 84 18.22 -14.59 16.70
C TYR A 84 18.23 -13.08 17.02
N PRO A 85 17.06 -12.48 17.32
CA PRO A 85 16.93 -11.04 17.59
C PRO A 85 17.67 -10.58 18.86
N MET A 86 18.07 -9.32 18.87
CA MET A 86 18.72 -8.65 20.01
C MET A 86 18.14 -7.26 20.24
N ILE A 87 18.30 -6.68 21.44
CA ILE A 87 17.91 -5.30 21.73
C ILE A 87 19.15 -4.45 22.01
N LEU A 88 19.44 -3.50 21.13
CA LEU A 88 20.45 -2.47 21.36
C LEU A 88 19.88 -1.36 22.25
N LEU A 89 20.54 -1.12 23.38
CA LEU A 89 20.32 0.02 24.27
C LEU A 89 21.37 1.12 24.01
N SER A 90 21.03 2.06 23.13
CA SER A 90 21.98 3.02 22.55
C SER A 90 22.60 4.02 23.53
N LYS A 91 21.90 4.39 24.61
CA LYS A 91 22.43 5.32 25.63
C LYS A 91 23.59 4.67 26.42
N PRO A 92 24.79 5.29 26.45
CA PRO A 92 25.93 4.76 27.21
C PRO A 92 25.70 4.69 28.73
N ARG A 93 26.16 3.59 29.33
CA ARG A 93 25.83 3.12 30.68
C ARG A 93 27.01 2.41 31.34
N THR A 94 27.06 2.35 32.67
CA THR A 94 27.96 1.41 33.37
C THR A 94 27.54 -0.03 33.08
N TYR A 95 28.39 -1.01 33.41
CA TYR A 95 28.04 -2.43 33.22
C TYR A 95 26.79 -2.83 34.02
N GLN A 96 26.68 -2.34 35.27
CA GLN A 96 25.54 -2.63 36.14
C GLN A 96 24.27 -1.90 35.67
N ASP A 97 24.35 -0.60 35.33
CA ASP A 97 23.24 0.14 34.70
C ASP A 97 22.68 -0.59 33.46
N SER A 98 23.55 -1.28 32.73
CA SER A 98 23.21 -2.01 31.48
C SER A 98 22.52 -3.33 31.76
N LYS A 99 23.05 -4.11 32.71
CA LYS A 99 22.43 -5.33 33.21
C LYS A 99 21.01 -5.04 33.74
N ASP A 100 20.86 -4.00 34.55
CA ASP A 100 19.58 -3.62 35.15
C ASP A 100 18.60 -3.07 34.10
N ALA A 101 19.09 -2.37 33.07
CA ALA A 101 18.26 -1.94 31.95
C ALA A 101 17.76 -3.13 31.11
N CYS A 102 18.57 -4.16 30.87
CA CYS A 102 18.10 -5.41 30.25
C CYS A 102 17.09 -6.14 31.15
N ALA A 103 17.37 -6.24 32.46
CA ALA A 103 16.46 -6.87 33.41
C ALA A 103 15.10 -6.15 33.45
N SER A 104 15.07 -4.82 33.32
CA SER A 104 13.83 -4.05 33.22
C SER A 104 13.00 -4.34 31.96
N LEU A 105 13.63 -4.82 30.88
CA LEU A 105 12.96 -5.35 29.69
C LEU A 105 12.53 -6.82 29.84
N GLY A 106 12.88 -7.48 30.95
CA GLY A 106 12.69 -8.90 31.19
C GLY A 106 13.69 -9.78 30.42
N GLU A 107 14.93 -9.33 30.26
CA GLU A 107 16.00 -9.94 29.45
C GLU A 107 17.37 -9.90 30.16
N ASP A 108 18.30 -10.77 29.76
CA ASP A 108 19.73 -10.60 30.08
C ASP A 108 20.45 -9.76 29.02
N MET A 109 21.70 -9.37 29.30
CA MET A 109 22.67 -9.08 28.24
C MET A 109 22.99 -10.35 27.42
N VAL A 110 23.32 -10.17 26.14
CA VAL A 110 23.63 -11.26 25.19
C VAL A 110 24.91 -11.99 25.60
N GLN A 111 24.89 -13.34 25.54
CA GLN A 111 26.07 -14.17 25.71
C GLN A 111 27.01 -14.00 24.50
N PRO A 112 28.32 -13.72 24.69
CA PRO A 112 29.25 -13.50 23.59
C PRO A 112 29.75 -14.80 22.96
N THR A 113 28.82 -15.70 22.60
CA THR A 113 29.08 -16.99 21.95
C THR A 113 28.63 -16.92 20.49
N GLY A 114 29.55 -17.14 19.54
CA GLY A 114 29.23 -17.07 18.10
C GLY A 114 29.17 -15.63 17.56
N TYR A 115 30.32 -14.94 17.53
CA TYR A 115 30.41 -13.50 17.24
C TYR A 115 29.77 -13.04 15.93
N GLY A 116 29.71 -13.91 14.90
CA GLY A 116 29.22 -13.55 13.56
C GLY A 116 27.82 -12.91 13.54
N ASN A 117 26.90 -13.38 14.40
CA ASN A 117 25.56 -12.80 14.50
C ASN A 117 25.61 -11.37 15.10
N ILE A 118 26.38 -11.16 16.18
CA ILE A 118 26.56 -9.83 16.78
C ILE A 118 27.19 -8.87 15.75
N THR A 119 28.21 -9.32 15.01
CA THR A 119 28.85 -8.51 13.95
C THR A 119 27.88 -8.20 12.81
N SER A 120 27.08 -9.17 12.32
CA SER A 120 26.06 -8.95 11.27
C SER A 120 25.07 -7.89 11.72
N LEU A 121 24.37 -8.12 12.84
CA LEU A 121 23.30 -7.24 13.33
C LEU A 121 23.78 -5.80 13.58
N LEU A 122 24.96 -5.62 14.18
CA LEU A 122 25.50 -4.28 14.47
C LEU A 122 25.95 -3.50 13.22
N ASN A 123 26.22 -4.19 12.12
CA ASN A 123 26.74 -3.58 10.89
C ASN A 123 25.67 -3.52 9.77
N ASN A 124 24.73 -4.46 9.71
CA ASN A 124 23.69 -4.52 8.68
C ASN A 124 22.42 -3.73 9.07
N THR A 125 22.08 -3.61 10.35
CA THR A 125 20.90 -2.83 10.77
C THR A 125 21.16 -1.31 10.68
N PRO A 126 20.37 -0.53 9.89
CA PRO A 126 20.60 0.92 9.73
C PRO A 126 20.53 1.72 11.03
N VAL A 127 19.72 1.27 11.98
CA VAL A 127 19.61 1.86 13.32
C VAL A 127 20.92 1.67 14.10
N ALA A 128 21.49 0.47 14.10
CA ALA A 128 22.76 0.19 14.79
C ALA A 128 23.91 1.01 14.20
N GLN A 129 24.04 1.07 12.86
CA GLN A 129 25.02 1.95 12.22
C GLN A 129 24.87 3.43 12.63
N THR A 130 23.63 3.92 12.74
CA THR A 130 23.34 5.32 13.06
C THR A 130 23.65 5.67 14.52
N GLU A 131 23.21 4.85 15.46
CA GLU A 131 23.36 5.11 16.90
C GLU A 131 24.76 4.76 17.42
N LEU A 132 25.45 3.79 16.80
CA LEU A 132 26.82 3.39 17.14
C LEU A 132 27.89 4.05 16.24
N LYS A 133 27.57 5.15 15.57
CA LYS A 133 28.54 5.90 14.77
C LYS A 133 29.64 6.47 15.66
N GLY A 134 30.86 5.98 15.49
CA GLY A 134 32.02 6.30 16.34
C GLY A 134 32.12 5.47 17.62
N ILE A 135 31.17 4.56 17.89
CA ILE A 135 31.18 3.70 19.08
C ILE A 135 31.73 2.32 18.71
N ARG A 136 32.95 2.04 19.17
CA ARG A 136 33.68 0.78 18.93
C ARG A 136 33.17 -0.40 19.78
N ARG A 137 32.66 -0.14 20.99
CA ARG A 137 32.40 -1.17 22.00
C ARG A 137 30.99 -1.10 22.60
N VAL A 138 30.46 -2.26 22.95
CA VAL A 138 29.12 -2.43 23.56
C VAL A 138 29.18 -3.48 24.66
N TRP A 139 28.43 -3.31 25.75
CA TRP A 139 28.36 -4.26 26.86
C TRP A 139 27.61 -5.54 26.47
N VAL A 140 28.14 -6.68 26.95
CA VAL A 140 27.63 -8.04 26.77
C VAL A 140 27.73 -8.83 28.08
N HIS A 141 27.22 -10.06 28.12
CA HIS A 141 27.27 -10.89 29.32
C HIS A 141 28.72 -11.29 29.71
N ASN A 142 28.94 -11.62 30.98
CA ASN A 142 30.21 -12.11 31.54
C ASN A 142 30.06 -13.57 31.96
N ASN A 143 30.87 -14.46 31.39
CA ASN A 143 30.80 -15.91 31.59
C ASN A 143 31.42 -16.34 32.94
N GLY A 144 31.00 -15.75 34.05
CA GLY A 144 31.32 -16.15 35.43
C GLY A 144 32.56 -15.50 36.07
N ASN A 145 33.53 -15.00 35.29
CA ASN A 145 34.85 -14.60 35.79
C ASN A 145 34.93 -13.20 36.44
N SER A 146 33.85 -12.79 37.16
CA SER A 146 33.68 -11.55 37.96
C SER A 146 34.05 -10.18 37.33
N LYS A 147 34.51 -10.14 36.08
CA LYS A 147 34.96 -8.93 35.36
C LYS A 147 33.98 -8.49 34.29
N CYS A 148 33.84 -7.17 34.09
CA CYS A 148 32.90 -6.60 33.13
C CYS A 148 33.41 -6.70 31.67
N THR A 149 32.56 -7.21 30.78
CA THR A 149 32.89 -7.64 29.41
C THR A 149 32.18 -6.83 28.34
N ALA A 150 32.94 -6.30 27.38
CA ALA A 150 32.41 -5.60 26.20
C ALA A 150 32.81 -6.33 24.92
N PHE A 151 31.90 -6.35 23.94
CA PHE A 151 32.21 -6.75 22.58
C PHE A 151 32.85 -5.58 21.82
N ASP A 152 33.98 -5.84 21.15
CA ASP A 152 34.72 -4.88 20.34
C ASP A 152 34.44 -5.12 18.84
N ARG A 153 33.71 -4.18 18.23
CA ARG A 153 33.23 -4.26 16.84
C ARG A 153 34.34 -4.14 15.79
N ARG A 154 35.56 -3.72 16.17
CA ARG A 154 36.68 -3.60 15.24
C ARG A 154 37.31 -4.96 14.96
N ASP A 155 37.51 -5.74 16.01
CA ASP A 155 38.33 -6.95 16.00
C ASP A 155 37.49 -8.21 16.34
N ASN A 156 36.16 -8.08 16.35
CA ASN A 156 35.16 -9.12 16.62
C ASN A 156 35.44 -9.96 17.88
N SER A 157 35.87 -9.32 18.97
CA SER A 157 36.38 -9.97 20.18
C SER A 157 35.72 -9.45 21.45
N VAL A 158 35.88 -10.18 22.57
CA VAL A 158 35.46 -9.72 23.90
C VAL A 158 36.65 -9.14 24.64
N VAL A 159 36.50 -7.92 25.16
CA VAL A 159 37.50 -7.25 26.00
C VAL A 159 36.97 -7.04 27.41
N GLN A 160 37.83 -7.21 28.41
CA GLN A 160 37.55 -6.84 29.79
C GLN A 160 37.82 -5.35 30.00
N LEU A 161 36.92 -4.66 30.70
CA LEU A 161 37.00 -3.21 30.95
C LEU A 161 36.60 -2.90 32.40
N SER A 162 36.94 -1.70 32.88
CA SER A 162 36.37 -1.19 34.14
C SER A 162 34.84 -1.10 34.03
N CYS A 163 34.14 -1.68 34.98
CA CYS A 163 32.67 -1.67 35.06
C CYS A 163 32.06 -0.26 35.08
N SER A 164 32.86 0.75 35.47
CA SER A 164 32.50 2.18 35.48
C SER A 164 32.50 2.85 34.10
N ALA A 165 33.11 2.23 33.08
CA ALA A 165 33.11 2.75 31.72
C ALA A 165 31.68 2.87 31.18
N ARG A 166 31.40 3.88 30.35
CA ARG A 166 30.06 4.09 29.80
C ARG A 166 29.98 3.68 28.34
N LEU A 167 29.30 2.57 28.07
CA LEU A 167 29.07 2.00 26.73
C LEU A 167 27.58 1.70 26.50
N PRO A 168 27.08 1.68 25.26
CA PRO A 168 25.79 1.07 24.93
C PRO A 168 25.80 -0.43 25.25
N ALA A 169 24.63 -1.07 25.33
CA ALA A 169 24.53 -2.49 25.71
C ALA A 169 23.66 -3.29 24.73
N ILE A 170 23.88 -4.60 24.66
CA ILE A 170 23.04 -5.52 23.90
C ILE A 170 22.33 -6.49 24.85
N CYS A 171 21.00 -6.38 24.92
CA CYS A 171 20.14 -7.35 25.58
C CYS A 171 19.69 -8.45 24.60
N LYS A 172 19.31 -9.60 25.13
CA LYS A 172 18.53 -10.61 24.40
C LYS A 172 17.18 -10.02 23.94
N ASN A 173 16.54 -10.65 22.97
CA ASN A 173 15.09 -10.54 22.77
C ASN A 173 14.53 -11.97 22.75
N SER A 174 14.04 -12.48 23.88
CA SER A 174 13.61 -13.88 24.01
C SER A 174 12.20 -14.13 23.48
N VAL A 175 11.50 -13.10 23.03
CA VAL A 175 10.10 -13.17 22.59
C VAL A 175 10.02 -13.76 21.18
N PRO A 176 9.13 -14.76 20.92
CA PRO A 176 8.87 -15.23 19.56
C PRO A 176 8.23 -14.13 18.69
N ARG A 177 8.03 -14.39 17.40
CA ARG A 177 7.20 -13.52 16.54
C ARG A 177 5.73 -13.67 16.91
N THR A 178 4.97 -12.57 16.88
CA THR A 178 3.51 -12.60 16.96
C THR A 178 2.95 -13.28 15.71
N VAL A 179 2.20 -14.36 15.90
CA VAL A 179 1.46 -15.04 14.81
C VAL A 179 -0.01 -15.17 15.19
N VAL A 180 -0.86 -15.56 14.25
CA VAL A 180 -2.28 -15.79 14.55
C VAL A 180 -2.40 -16.94 15.56
N GLY A 181 -3.18 -16.73 16.63
CA GLY A 181 -3.30 -17.68 17.74
C GLY A 181 -2.15 -17.70 18.76
N SER A 182 -1.04 -16.96 18.56
CA SER A 182 0.08 -16.93 19.51
C SER A 182 0.74 -15.56 19.62
N ASN A 183 0.56 -14.90 20.78
CA ASN A 183 0.97 -13.52 21.01
C ASN A 183 1.49 -13.27 22.44
N ASP A 184 2.79 -13.52 22.69
CA ASP A 184 3.42 -13.16 23.97
C ASP A 184 3.45 -11.64 24.17
N LYS A 185 2.53 -11.16 25.02
CA LYS A 185 2.38 -9.76 25.45
C LYS A 185 3.04 -9.47 26.81
N SER A 186 3.78 -10.43 27.39
CA SER A 186 4.38 -10.28 28.73
C SER A 186 5.42 -9.17 28.80
N LYS A 187 6.15 -8.94 27.70
CA LYS A 187 7.28 -7.99 27.63
C LYS A 187 6.83 -6.57 27.25
N GLN A 188 6.02 -5.96 28.10
CA GLN A 188 5.44 -4.62 27.88
C GLN A 188 6.48 -3.47 27.96
N ILE A 189 6.14 -2.32 27.37
CA ILE A 189 6.98 -1.11 27.34
C ILE A 189 6.12 0.17 27.22
N THR A 190 6.52 1.26 27.88
CA THR A 190 5.77 2.54 27.87
C THR A 190 6.41 3.63 27.00
N VAL A 191 5.56 4.34 26.26
CA VAL A 191 5.90 5.50 25.43
C VAL A 191 4.99 6.67 25.80
N THR A 192 5.58 7.82 26.14
CA THR A 192 4.84 9.03 26.53
C THR A 192 4.93 10.10 25.45
N THR A 193 3.76 10.54 24.97
CA THR A 193 3.60 11.67 24.05
C THR A 193 3.30 12.96 24.84
N SER A 194 3.58 14.14 24.27
CA SER A 194 3.40 15.43 24.96
C SER A 194 1.96 15.97 24.96
N ARG A 195 1.04 15.35 24.23
CA ARG A 195 -0.37 15.79 24.07
C ARG A 195 -1.38 14.65 24.16
N SER A 196 -0.95 13.44 23.81
CA SER A 196 -1.79 12.25 23.75
C SER A 196 -1.51 11.26 24.91
N GLY A 197 -0.72 11.64 25.92
CA GLY A 197 -0.48 10.80 27.10
C GLY A 197 0.48 9.63 26.90
N THR A 198 0.44 8.70 27.85
CA THR A 198 1.30 7.51 27.92
C THR A 198 0.54 6.28 27.45
N TYR A 199 1.13 5.57 26.50
CA TYR A 199 0.67 4.28 25.98
C TYR A 199 1.58 3.16 26.49
N GLN A 200 1.01 2.02 26.85
CA GLN A 200 1.72 0.79 27.17
C GLN A 200 1.45 -0.24 26.09
N GLY A 201 2.47 -0.51 25.28
CA GLY A 201 2.46 -1.56 24.26
C GLY A 201 3.34 -2.73 24.68
N TYR A 202 3.62 -3.63 23.74
CA TYR A 202 4.52 -4.77 23.95
C TYR A 202 5.59 -4.85 22.87
N ARG A 203 6.40 -5.90 22.88
CA ARG A 203 7.31 -6.24 21.78
C ARG A 203 7.22 -7.72 21.46
N ASP A 204 7.62 -8.07 20.26
CA ASP A 204 7.88 -9.45 19.85
C ASP A 204 9.28 -9.57 19.21
N GLN A 205 9.55 -10.66 18.50
CA GLN A 205 10.78 -10.85 17.71
C GLN A 205 11.07 -9.70 16.72
N ASN A 206 10.03 -9.12 16.12
CA ASN A 206 10.13 -8.23 14.95
C ASN A 206 10.00 -6.75 15.29
N ALA A 207 9.09 -6.39 16.21
CA ALA A 207 8.67 -5.02 16.45
C ALA A 207 8.26 -4.74 17.91
N PHE A 208 8.45 -3.49 18.32
CA PHE A 208 7.63 -2.87 19.36
C PHE A 208 6.25 -2.54 18.77
N ARG A 209 5.19 -2.96 19.46
CA ARG A 209 3.79 -2.94 19.00
C ARG A 209 2.94 -2.09 19.95
N PHE A 210 2.29 -1.06 19.41
CA PHE A 210 1.33 -0.21 20.12
C PHE A 210 0.04 -0.16 19.30
N LEU A 211 -0.92 -0.98 19.68
CA LEU A 211 -2.17 -1.22 18.98
C LEU A 211 -3.30 -0.37 19.58
N GLY A 212 -4.41 -0.16 18.84
CA GLY A 212 -5.63 0.45 19.41
C GLY A 212 -5.45 1.89 19.90
N ILE A 213 -4.57 2.68 19.30
CA ILE A 213 -4.36 4.09 19.69
C ILE A 213 -5.44 4.99 19.06
N PRO A 214 -6.29 5.67 19.84
CA PRO A 214 -7.27 6.59 19.28
C PRO A 214 -6.60 7.85 18.71
N TYR A 215 -6.93 8.21 17.48
CA TYR A 215 -6.46 9.43 16.83
C TYR A 215 -7.55 10.52 16.75
N ALA A 216 -8.82 10.11 16.73
CA ALA A 216 -9.98 10.98 16.83
C ALA A 216 -10.90 10.55 18.00
N GLN A 217 -11.91 11.37 18.30
CA GLN A 217 -12.98 11.02 19.23
C GLN A 217 -13.95 10.03 18.53
N ALA A 218 -14.52 9.10 19.30
CA ALA A 218 -15.53 8.15 18.85
C ALA A 218 -16.64 8.85 18.03
N PRO A 219 -16.84 8.52 16.74
CA PRO A 219 -17.77 9.22 15.84
C PRO A 219 -19.24 8.78 16.06
N VAL A 220 -19.66 8.64 17.32
CA VAL A 220 -20.97 8.12 17.75
C VAL A 220 -21.96 9.25 18.08
N GLY A 221 -23.26 8.96 17.99
CA GLY A 221 -24.34 9.91 18.35
C GLY A 221 -24.23 11.24 17.59
N ASP A 222 -24.16 12.36 18.32
CA ASP A 222 -23.92 13.71 17.77
C ASP A 222 -22.69 13.81 16.84
N LEU A 223 -21.71 12.91 16.96
CA LEU A 223 -20.50 12.87 16.12
C LEU A 223 -20.66 11.98 14.87
N ARG A 224 -21.73 11.18 14.78
CA ARG A 224 -22.05 10.40 13.59
C ARG A 224 -22.29 11.36 12.42
N PHE A 225 -21.75 11.02 11.26
CA PHE A 225 -21.72 11.86 10.05
C PHE A 225 -21.01 13.23 10.16
N MET A 226 -20.36 13.54 11.30
CA MET A 226 -19.51 14.74 11.43
C MET A 226 -18.06 14.46 11.03
N ALA A 227 -17.30 15.53 10.72
CA ALA A 227 -15.85 15.47 10.62
C ALA A 227 -15.21 15.01 11.96
N PRO A 228 -14.11 14.23 11.92
CA PRO A 228 -13.46 13.70 13.11
C PRO A 228 -12.97 14.81 14.04
N LYS A 229 -13.45 14.80 15.28
CA LYS A 229 -12.94 15.70 16.33
C LYS A 229 -11.63 15.13 16.87
N LYS A 230 -10.58 15.96 16.95
CA LYS A 230 -9.25 15.54 17.40
C LYS A 230 -9.30 14.88 18.79
N TRP A 231 -8.65 13.72 18.92
CA TRP A 231 -8.50 13.07 20.23
C TRP A 231 -7.51 13.83 21.13
N THR A 232 -7.85 13.94 22.41
CA THR A 232 -6.95 14.44 23.46
C THR A 232 -7.25 13.75 24.80
N LEU A 233 -6.26 13.68 25.70
CA LEU A 233 -6.49 13.28 27.10
C LEU A 233 -7.56 14.12 27.81
N ALA A 234 -7.74 15.39 27.41
CA ALA A 234 -8.73 16.27 28.02
C ALA A 234 -10.16 15.96 27.57
N ALA A 235 -10.34 15.47 26.33
CA ALA A 235 -11.65 15.14 25.77
C ALA A 235 -12.27 13.87 26.37
N ASN A 236 -11.45 12.92 26.86
CA ASN A 236 -11.91 11.68 27.49
C ASN A 236 -11.92 11.75 29.04
N ARG A 237 -12.17 12.94 29.62
CA ARG A 237 -12.19 13.16 31.07
C ARG A 237 -13.53 12.77 31.71
N LYS A 238 -13.76 11.46 31.85
CA LYS A 238 -14.70 10.86 32.82
C LYS A 238 -13.97 10.17 33.99
N GLY A 239 -12.74 10.59 34.30
CA GLY A 239 -11.89 10.00 35.34
C GLY A 239 -10.64 10.82 35.65
N ASN A 240 -9.92 10.43 36.72
CA ASN A 240 -8.78 11.17 37.25
C ASN A 240 -7.51 11.05 36.36
N VAL A 241 -6.65 12.07 36.38
CA VAL A 241 -5.72 12.38 35.30
C VAL A 241 -4.32 11.76 35.52
N SER A 242 -4.22 10.44 35.34
CA SER A 242 -2.92 9.74 35.33
C SER A 242 -2.86 8.43 34.52
N ARG A 243 -4.00 7.92 34.04
CA ARG A 243 -4.10 6.55 33.51
C ARG A 243 -3.22 6.32 32.27
N ILE A 244 -2.30 5.35 32.39
CA ILE A 244 -1.62 4.72 31.27
C ILE A 244 -2.68 4.02 30.40
N MET A 245 -2.70 4.31 29.10
CA MET A 245 -3.61 3.66 28.16
C MET A 245 -3.03 2.32 27.71
N ASN A 246 -3.90 1.31 27.66
CA ASN A 246 -3.55 0.03 27.05
C ASN A 246 -3.41 0.21 25.54
N ALA A 247 -2.32 -0.32 24.98
CA ALA A 247 -2.02 -0.43 23.56
C ALA A 247 -1.43 -1.81 23.22
N THR A 248 -1.81 -2.87 23.95
CA THR A 248 -1.46 -4.28 23.64
C THR A 248 -2.51 -4.97 22.76
N GLU A 249 -3.69 -4.37 22.61
CA GLU A 249 -4.83 -4.91 21.86
C GLU A 249 -5.22 -3.99 20.71
N PHE A 250 -5.71 -4.57 19.61
CA PHE A 250 -6.34 -3.79 18.54
C PHE A 250 -7.61 -3.10 19.05
N GLY A 251 -7.84 -1.87 18.60
CA GLY A 251 -9.13 -1.19 18.76
C GLY A 251 -10.16 -1.73 17.77
N ASN A 252 -11.45 -1.50 18.04
CA ASN A 252 -12.55 -1.99 17.22
C ASN A 252 -12.41 -1.59 15.74
N VAL A 253 -12.86 -2.46 14.85
CA VAL A 253 -12.97 -2.18 13.42
C VAL A 253 -14.22 -1.35 13.14
N CYS A 254 -14.19 -0.50 12.11
CA CYS A 254 -15.34 0.32 11.75
C CYS A 254 -16.47 -0.53 11.18
N THR A 255 -17.72 -0.09 11.37
CA THR A 255 -18.94 -0.73 10.85
C THR A 255 -18.90 -1.01 9.34
N GLN A 256 -19.26 -2.23 8.93
CA GLN A 256 -19.04 -2.77 7.58
C GLN A 256 -20.34 -3.17 6.87
N LEU A 257 -20.24 -3.49 5.58
CA LEU A 257 -21.33 -4.11 4.81
C LEU A 257 -21.05 -5.58 4.48
N THR A 258 -19.80 -5.96 4.25
CA THR A 258 -19.45 -7.26 3.62
C THR A 258 -19.36 -8.42 4.61
N TYR A 259 -19.06 -8.16 5.89
CA TYR A 259 -18.70 -9.20 6.88
C TYR A 259 -19.80 -9.51 7.92
N GLY A 260 -21.07 -9.17 7.61
CA GLY A 260 -22.19 -9.23 8.55
C GLY A 260 -23.45 -9.95 8.05
N GLY A 261 -23.38 -10.74 6.98
CA GLY A 261 -24.51 -11.61 6.56
C GLY A 261 -24.73 -12.77 7.53
N GLU A 262 -25.97 -13.27 7.63
CA GLU A 262 -26.38 -14.28 8.63
C GLU A 262 -25.52 -15.57 8.64
N GLN A 263 -24.88 -15.91 7.51
CA GLN A 263 -23.98 -17.05 7.38
C GLN A 263 -22.64 -16.93 8.15
N MET A 264 -22.13 -15.73 8.43
CA MET A 264 -20.78 -15.58 9.00
C MET A 264 -20.80 -15.42 10.53
N ASN A 265 -20.28 -16.43 11.23
CA ASN A 265 -20.07 -16.36 12.68
C ASN A 265 -19.09 -15.21 13.03
N LYS A 266 -19.46 -14.40 14.03
CA LYS A 266 -18.67 -13.27 14.56
C LYS A 266 -17.21 -13.63 14.88
N THR A 267 -16.95 -14.85 15.33
CA THR A 267 -15.58 -15.36 15.55
C THR A 267 -14.72 -15.31 14.28
N MET A 268 -15.31 -15.65 13.12
CA MET A 268 -14.62 -15.64 11.83
C MET A 268 -14.42 -14.22 11.30
N ALA A 269 -15.42 -13.35 11.45
CA ALA A 269 -15.26 -11.92 11.16
C ALA A 269 -14.14 -11.30 12.00
N ARG A 270 -14.09 -11.57 13.32
CA ARG A 270 -13.01 -11.13 14.22
C ARG A 270 -11.65 -11.68 13.81
N TYR A 271 -11.56 -12.92 13.34
CA TYR A 271 -10.30 -13.51 12.83
C TYR A 271 -9.78 -12.74 11.60
N ILE A 272 -10.65 -12.50 10.61
CA ILE A 272 -10.30 -11.82 9.36
C ILE A 272 -9.98 -10.33 9.59
N LEU A 273 -10.77 -9.66 10.44
CA LEU A 273 -10.71 -8.21 10.65
C LEU A 273 -9.81 -7.81 11.84
N GLY A 274 -9.40 -8.74 12.70
CA GLY A 274 -8.47 -8.55 13.82
C GLY A 274 -9.08 -8.01 15.14
N ALA A 275 -10.31 -7.50 15.12
CA ALA A 275 -11.04 -7.02 16.30
C ALA A 275 -12.56 -7.02 16.06
N ASP A 276 -13.35 -6.71 17.10
CA ASP A 276 -14.81 -6.59 17.01
C ASP A 276 -15.25 -5.32 16.27
N GLU A 277 -16.47 -5.30 15.74
CA GLU A 277 -17.03 -4.18 14.97
C GLU A 277 -17.72 -3.12 15.86
N SER A 278 -17.48 -1.84 15.58
CA SER A 278 -18.13 -0.71 16.28
C SER A 278 -18.12 0.58 15.45
N GLU A 279 -18.98 1.54 15.81
CA GLU A 279 -18.82 2.94 15.37
C GLU A 279 -17.65 3.64 16.09
N ASP A 280 -17.33 3.28 17.35
CA ASP A 280 -16.09 3.72 17.99
C ASP A 280 -14.93 2.91 17.44
N CYS A 281 -14.37 3.39 16.33
CA CYS A 281 -13.38 2.67 15.54
C CYS A 281 -12.18 3.51 15.06
N LEU A 282 -12.08 4.80 15.42
CA LEU A 282 -11.06 5.73 14.90
C LEU A 282 -9.69 5.55 15.59
N TYR A 283 -9.18 4.34 15.45
CA TYR A 283 -7.95 3.81 16.01
C TYR A 283 -6.87 3.61 14.94
N LEU A 284 -5.61 3.75 15.36
CA LEU A 284 -4.43 3.39 14.59
C LEU A 284 -3.48 2.51 15.40
N ASN A 285 -2.62 1.78 14.71
CA ASN A 285 -1.65 0.86 15.28
C ASN A 285 -0.25 1.29 14.84
N VAL A 286 0.74 1.26 15.73
CA VAL A 286 2.12 1.65 15.45
C VAL A 286 3.07 0.48 15.71
N PHE A 287 3.83 0.12 14.69
CA PHE A 287 4.81 -0.96 14.70
C PHE A 287 6.19 -0.37 14.40
N SER A 288 7.17 -0.58 15.28
CA SER A 288 8.47 0.08 15.20
C SER A 288 9.61 -0.88 15.58
N PRO A 289 10.76 -0.88 14.88
CA PRO A 289 11.91 -1.66 15.30
C PRO A 289 12.76 -0.86 16.31
N ALA A 290 12.45 0.42 16.58
CA ALA A 290 13.33 1.33 17.28
C ALA A 290 12.58 2.47 17.98
N LEU A 291 12.51 2.45 19.32
CA LEU A 291 11.94 3.55 20.09
C LEU A 291 13.01 4.59 20.41
N LYS A 292 12.76 5.87 20.09
CA LYS A 292 13.73 6.99 20.22
C LYS A 292 13.08 8.26 20.77
N LYS A 293 13.88 9.10 21.44
CA LYS A 293 13.47 10.45 21.89
C LYS A 293 13.72 11.55 20.84
N ASN A 294 14.65 11.35 19.91
CA ASN A 294 15.06 12.37 18.93
C ASN A 294 14.36 12.19 17.58
N LYS A 295 13.30 12.98 17.33
CA LYS A 295 12.50 12.97 16.09
C LYS A 295 13.34 13.18 14.82
N ALA A 296 14.39 13.99 14.87
CA ALA A 296 15.22 14.33 13.71
C ALA A 296 16.14 13.16 13.26
N ARG A 297 16.36 12.16 14.13
CA ARG A 297 17.06 10.90 13.81
C ARG A 297 16.11 9.68 13.85
N GLY A 298 14.81 9.94 13.68
CA GLY A 298 13.80 8.90 13.53
C GLY A 298 13.89 8.20 12.18
N LEU A 299 13.30 7.01 12.10
CA LEU A 299 13.16 6.22 10.88
C LEU A 299 12.11 6.80 9.93
N PRO A 300 12.13 6.48 8.63
CA PRO A 300 10.99 6.73 7.75
C PRO A 300 9.73 6.06 8.30
N VAL A 301 8.58 6.68 8.03
CA VAL A 301 7.28 6.19 8.46
C VAL A 301 6.49 5.79 7.22
N MET A 302 5.93 4.59 7.19
CA MET A 302 4.99 4.14 6.18
C MET A 302 3.59 4.06 6.82
N VAL A 303 2.62 4.79 6.28
CA VAL A 303 1.24 4.83 6.82
C VAL A 303 0.32 4.15 5.83
N TYR A 304 -0.21 2.99 6.22
CA TYR A 304 -1.10 2.16 5.42
C TYR A 304 -2.57 2.56 5.62
N VAL A 305 -3.30 2.65 4.51
CA VAL A 305 -4.76 2.73 4.46
C VAL A 305 -5.25 1.50 3.70
N HIS A 306 -6.08 0.68 4.33
CA HIS A 306 -6.56 -0.58 3.75
C HIS A 306 -7.54 -0.37 2.58
N GLY A 307 -7.56 -1.35 1.68
CA GLY A 307 -8.57 -1.50 0.63
C GLY A 307 -9.95 -1.92 1.15
N GLY A 308 -10.71 -2.64 0.32
CA GLY A 308 -12.06 -3.10 0.67
C GLY A 308 -13.20 -2.17 0.25
N SER A 309 -13.14 -1.59 -0.95
CA SER A 309 -14.25 -0.82 -1.57
C SER A 309 -14.86 0.32 -0.73
N TYR A 310 -14.12 0.86 0.25
CA TYR A 310 -14.65 1.71 1.33
C TYR A 310 -15.79 1.07 2.15
N THR A 311 -16.07 -0.23 2.02
CA THR A 311 -17.17 -0.95 2.69
C THR A 311 -16.70 -1.97 3.73
N SER A 312 -15.43 -2.36 3.71
CA SER A 312 -14.92 -3.46 4.55
C SER A 312 -13.41 -3.38 4.87
N PHE A 313 -12.89 -4.43 5.53
CA PHE A 313 -11.52 -4.56 6.05
C PHE A 313 -11.19 -3.59 7.21
N SER A 314 -9.98 -3.71 7.77
CA SER A 314 -9.49 -2.88 8.87
C SER A 314 -7.95 -2.78 8.84
N GLY A 315 -7.38 -1.80 9.53
CA GLY A 315 -5.94 -1.71 9.79
C GLY A 315 -5.42 -2.76 10.80
N SER A 316 -6.28 -3.61 11.34
CA SER A 316 -5.97 -4.67 12.29
C SER A 316 -5.98 -6.08 11.67
N SER A 317 -6.36 -6.22 10.39
CA SER A 317 -6.41 -7.52 9.70
C SER A 317 -5.03 -8.19 9.59
N PRO A 318 -4.90 -9.52 9.84
CA PRO A 318 -3.62 -10.23 9.75
C PRO A 318 -2.94 -10.14 8.37
N ALA A 319 -3.69 -9.92 7.29
CA ALA A 319 -3.14 -9.75 5.95
C ALA A 319 -2.18 -8.55 5.84
N PHE A 320 -2.36 -7.54 6.70
CA PHE A 320 -1.58 -6.30 6.73
C PHE A 320 -0.58 -6.25 7.89
N GLU A 321 -0.28 -7.38 8.55
CA GLU A 321 0.66 -7.43 9.68
C GLU A 321 2.07 -7.01 9.24
N PRO A 322 2.60 -5.89 9.74
CA PRO A 322 3.78 -5.30 9.12
C PRO A 322 5.10 -5.72 9.78
N GLY A 323 5.13 -6.72 10.66
CA GLY A 323 6.31 -7.12 11.40
C GLY A 323 7.54 -7.38 10.52
N ASN A 324 7.35 -8.03 9.36
CA ASN A 324 8.43 -8.31 8.41
C ASN A 324 8.85 -7.03 7.64
N LEU A 325 7.91 -6.24 7.12
CA LEU A 325 8.17 -4.91 6.54
C LEU A 325 8.89 -3.94 7.52
N VAL A 326 8.53 -3.96 8.80
CA VAL A 326 9.12 -3.14 9.87
C VAL A 326 10.58 -3.52 10.14
N SER A 327 10.83 -4.81 10.38
CA SER A 327 12.14 -5.32 10.79
C SER A 327 13.14 -5.38 9.62
N ARG A 328 12.76 -5.98 8.48
CA ARG A 328 13.60 -6.00 7.27
C ARG A 328 13.73 -4.61 6.66
N GLY A 329 12.59 -3.93 6.48
CA GLY A 329 12.56 -2.61 5.85
C GLY A 329 13.21 -1.52 6.71
N GLY A 330 13.33 -1.70 8.03
CA GLY A 330 13.93 -0.70 8.92
C GLY A 330 13.13 0.60 8.94
N VAL A 331 11.80 0.48 8.99
CA VAL A 331 10.82 1.57 8.94
C VAL A 331 9.84 1.45 10.10
N VAL A 332 9.22 2.56 10.49
CA VAL A 332 8.03 2.52 11.37
C VAL A 332 6.81 2.38 10.47
N VAL A 333 5.97 1.38 10.72
CA VAL A 333 4.68 1.22 10.01
C VAL A 333 3.55 1.67 10.92
N VAL A 334 2.59 2.38 10.35
CA VAL A 334 1.33 2.74 10.98
C VAL A 334 0.21 2.17 10.12
N THR A 335 -0.68 1.37 10.70
CA THR A 335 -1.95 0.98 10.06
C THR A 335 -3.10 1.71 10.74
N LEU A 336 -4.20 1.98 10.05
CA LEU A 336 -5.32 2.74 10.61
C LEU A 336 -6.67 2.27 10.10
N ASN A 337 -7.67 2.35 10.97
CA ASN A 337 -9.09 2.27 10.61
C ASN A 337 -9.59 3.66 10.20
N TYR A 338 -10.52 3.73 9.26
CA TYR A 338 -11.25 4.93 8.86
C TYR A 338 -12.72 4.57 8.66
N ARG A 339 -13.68 5.50 8.81
CA ARG A 339 -15.09 5.13 8.66
C ARG A 339 -15.40 4.62 7.25
N LEU A 340 -16.23 3.59 7.20
CA LEU A 340 -16.61 2.85 5.99
C LEU A 340 -18.09 3.07 5.67
N SER A 341 -18.50 2.64 4.47
CA SER A 341 -19.86 2.68 3.94
C SER A 341 -20.51 4.06 4.12
N ILE A 342 -21.81 4.14 4.45
CA ILE A 342 -22.47 5.43 4.68
C ILE A 342 -21.88 6.20 5.88
N PHE A 343 -21.26 5.54 6.87
CA PHE A 343 -20.63 6.23 8.00
C PHE A 343 -19.39 7.04 7.56
N GLY A 344 -18.68 6.57 6.53
CA GLY A 344 -17.51 7.22 5.94
C GLY A 344 -17.82 8.13 4.74
N LEU A 345 -18.91 7.87 4.03
CA LEU A 345 -19.26 8.49 2.76
C LEU A 345 -20.73 8.96 2.72
N PHE A 346 -21.23 9.49 3.84
CA PHE A 346 -22.47 10.27 3.88
C PHE A 346 -22.27 11.60 3.13
N GLU A 347 -22.47 11.56 1.81
CA GLU A 347 -22.18 12.68 0.93
C GLU A 347 -23.38 13.57 0.61
N ASN A 348 -23.07 14.87 0.48
CA ASN A 348 -23.78 15.93 -0.23
C ASN A 348 -25.33 15.92 -0.31
N TYR A 349 -26.05 15.40 0.69
CA TYR A 349 -27.51 15.46 0.69
C TYR A 349 -27.96 16.93 0.76
N PRO A 350 -28.59 17.52 -0.29
CA PRO A 350 -28.69 18.99 -0.43
C PRO A 350 -29.46 19.70 0.68
N ALA A 351 -30.31 18.98 1.41
CA ALA A 351 -31.06 19.51 2.54
C ALA A 351 -30.19 19.74 3.79
N ILE A 352 -28.99 19.15 3.86
CA ILE A 352 -28.08 19.27 5.01
C ILE A 352 -26.88 20.14 4.63
N SER A 353 -26.68 21.23 5.38
CA SER A 353 -25.50 22.09 5.20
C SER A 353 -24.20 21.32 5.42
N ARG A 354 -23.20 21.56 4.55
CA ARG A 354 -21.82 21.06 4.73
C ARG A 354 -21.11 21.59 5.99
N THR A 355 -21.70 22.54 6.73
CA THR A 355 -21.26 22.90 8.08
C THR A 355 -21.69 21.90 9.16
N LYS A 356 -22.71 21.07 8.90
CA LYS A 356 -23.17 19.98 9.78
C LYS A 356 -22.60 18.63 9.34
N ALA A 357 -22.83 18.25 8.07
CA ALA A 357 -22.32 17.02 7.46
C ALA A 357 -21.37 17.37 6.30
N PRO A 358 -20.04 17.45 6.53
CA PRO A 358 -19.11 18.05 5.57
C PRO A 358 -18.70 17.16 4.39
N GLY A 359 -19.20 15.92 4.31
CA GLY A 359 -18.78 14.93 3.30
C GLY A 359 -17.34 14.44 3.49
N ASN A 360 -16.91 13.53 2.64
CA ASN A 360 -15.58 12.91 2.55
C ASN A 360 -15.03 12.43 3.90
N LEU A 361 -15.87 11.84 4.76
CA LEU A 361 -15.53 11.58 6.16
C LEU A 361 -14.38 10.56 6.29
N ALA A 362 -14.37 9.51 5.48
CA ALA A 362 -13.26 8.57 5.33
C ALA A 362 -11.91 9.29 5.08
N VAL A 363 -11.87 10.22 4.12
CA VAL A 363 -10.67 11.00 3.78
C VAL A 363 -10.30 11.97 4.91
N ARG A 364 -11.28 12.56 5.61
CA ARG A 364 -11.03 13.42 6.78
C ARG A 364 -10.48 12.62 7.97
N ASP A 365 -10.92 11.38 8.16
CA ASP A 365 -10.43 10.46 9.19
C ASP A 365 -8.96 10.09 8.93
N GLN A 366 -8.62 9.74 7.68
CA GLN A 366 -7.25 9.52 7.24
C GLN A 366 -6.36 10.76 7.45
N ILE A 367 -6.87 11.97 7.15
CA ILE A 367 -6.16 13.23 7.43
C ILE A 367 -5.97 13.43 8.95
N ALA A 368 -6.96 13.10 9.78
CA ALA A 368 -6.83 13.18 11.23
C ALA A 368 -5.77 12.20 11.78
N ALA A 369 -5.69 10.98 11.23
CA ALA A 369 -4.62 10.03 11.54
C ALA A 369 -3.24 10.57 11.12
N LEU A 370 -3.10 11.15 9.93
CA LEU A 370 -1.85 11.78 9.48
C LEU A 370 -1.44 13.00 10.35
N LEU A 371 -2.41 13.77 10.83
CA LEU A 371 -2.17 14.86 11.79
C LEU A 371 -1.68 14.30 13.16
N TRP A 372 -2.23 13.17 13.61
CA TRP A 372 -1.73 12.44 14.80
C TRP A 372 -0.30 11.94 14.58
N VAL A 373 0.00 11.31 13.43
CA VAL A 373 1.34 10.81 13.07
C VAL A 373 2.36 11.95 13.12
N ARG A 374 2.06 13.09 12.46
CA ARG A 374 2.91 14.28 12.46
C ARG A 374 3.24 14.78 13.88
N GLU A 375 2.27 14.79 14.79
CA GLU A 375 2.49 15.24 16.17
C GLU A 375 3.21 14.18 17.04
N ASN A 376 2.86 12.90 16.92
CA ASN A 376 3.18 11.87 17.92
C ASN A 376 4.24 10.83 17.51
N ILE A 377 4.36 10.48 16.22
CA ILE A 377 5.18 9.31 15.78
C ILE A 377 6.66 9.36 16.21
N GLY A 378 7.14 10.58 16.48
CA GLY A 378 8.49 10.87 16.94
C GLY A 378 8.94 10.15 18.22
N VAL A 379 8.04 9.80 19.15
CA VAL A 379 8.40 9.05 20.37
C VAL A 379 8.32 7.54 20.19
N PHE A 380 7.64 7.08 19.13
CA PHE A 380 7.69 5.71 18.63
C PHE A 380 8.90 5.49 17.68
N GLY A 381 9.76 6.52 17.56
CA GLY A 381 11.01 6.51 16.79
C GLY A 381 10.87 6.80 15.29
N GLY A 382 9.67 7.12 14.81
CA GLY A 382 9.45 7.58 13.44
C GLY A 382 9.87 9.04 13.24
N ASN A 383 10.11 9.45 12.00
CA ASN A 383 10.42 10.82 11.61
C ASN A 383 9.21 11.43 10.86
N PRO A 384 8.51 12.42 11.45
CA PRO A 384 7.34 13.04 10.80
C PRO A 384 7.69 13.85 9.53
N ALA A 385 8.97 14.10 9.25
CA ALA A 385 9.45 14.68 8.00
C ALA A 385 9.93 13.61 6.97
N LYS A 386 9.63 12.33 7.21
CA LYS A 386 9.84 11.20 6.28
C LYS A 386 8.64 10.24 6.28
N VAL A 387 7.43 10.80 6.22
CA VAL A 387 6.19 10.04 6.07
C VAL A 387 5.95 9.70 4.60
N THR A 388 5.74 8.42 4.32
CA THR A 388 5.22 7.87 3.07
C THR A 388 3.83 7.32 3.36
N ILE A 389 2.85 7.65 2.52
CA ILE A 389 1.50 7.06 2.62
C ILE A 389 1.37 5.97 1.56
N PHE A 390 0.70 4.88 1.89
CA PHE A 390 0.40 3.80 0.95
C PHE A 390 -0.95 3.15 1.22
N GLY A 391 -1.49 2.51 0.20
CA GLY A 391 -2.74 1.79 0.30
C GLY A 391 -3.00 0.99 -0.97
N GLU A 392 -3.89 0.03 -0.85
CA GLU A 392 -4.30 -0.89 -1.92
C GLU A 392 -5.78 -0.69 -2.24
N SER A 393 -6.20 -0.87 -3.50
CA SER A 393 -7.61 -0.76 -3.94
C SER A 393 -8.25 0.58 -3.51
N ALA A 394 -9.33 0.56 -2.71
CA ALA A 394 -9.94 1.73 -2.07
C ALA A 394 -8.96 2.55 -1.20
N GLY A 395 -7.92 1.93 -0.65
CA GLY A 395 -6.80 2.57 0.02
C GLY A 395 -5.85 3.30 -0.95
N ALA A 396 -5.65 2.78 -2.16
CA ALA A 396 -4.94 3.50 -3.23
C ALA A 396 -5.82 4.66 -3.78
N TYR A 397 -7.12 4.44 -3.88
CA TYR A 397 -8.09 5.50 -4.15
C TYR A 397 -8.09 6.58 -3.04
N SER A 398 -7.86 6.17 -1.79
CA SER A 398 -7.64 7.08 -0.66
C SER A 398 -6.34 7.87 -0.82
N MET A 399 -5.25 7.25 -1.32
CA MET A 399 -4.05 7.97 -1.71
C MET A 399 -4.35 9.03 -2.79
N ARG A 400 -5.20 8.69 -3.78
CA ARG A 400 -5.66 9.61 -4.85
C ARG A 400 -6.44 10.80 -4.27
N ALA A 401 -7.28 10.58 -3.28
CA ALA A 401 -7.94 11.65 -2.52
C ALA A 401 -6.92 12.51 -1.73
N LEU A 402 -5.93 11.90 -1.07
CA LEU A 402 -4.91 12.60 -0.27
C LEU A 402 -3.91 13.42 -1.10
N VAL A 403 -3.59 13.03 -2.35
CA VAL A 403 -2.84 13.89 -3.30
C VAL A 403 -3.69 14.96 -3.96
N SER A 404 -5.02 14.83 -3.90
CA SER A 404 -5.98 15.81 -4.41
C SER A 404 -6.37 16.86 -3.37
N ALA A 405 -6.36 16.52 -2.07
CA ALA A 405 -6.84 17.37 -0.98
C ALA A 405 -5.76 18.31 -0.40
N PRO A 406 -5.85 19.64 -0.60
CA PRO A 406 -4.78 20.57 -0.20
C PRO A 406 -4.47 20.58 1.30
N THR A 407 -5.43 20.22 2.15
CA THR A 407 -5.28 20.10 3.61
C THR A 407 -4.38 18.94 4.05
N ALA A 408 -4.13 17.96 3.17
CA ALA A 408 -3.20 16.86 3.41
C ALA A 408 -1.76 17.16 2.96
N PHE A 409 -1.54 18.24 2.19
CA PHE A 409 -0.25 18.51 1.57
C PHE A 409 0.81 18.83 2.65
N GLY A 410 1.96 18.17 2.57
CA GLY A 410 3.03 18.29 3.57
C GLY A 410 2.83 17.45 4.83
N LEU A 411 1.79 16.61 4.92
CA LEU A 411 1.72 15.54 5.92
C LEU A 411 2.51 14.29 5.50
N TYR A 412 2.88 14.19 4.22
CA TYR A 412 3.64 13.09 3.61
C TYR A 412 4.54 13.60 2.48
N HIS A 413 5.50 12.76 2.08
CA HIS A 413 6.63 13.07 1.18
C HIS A 413 6.74 12.10 0.00
N ASN A 414 6.27 10.86 0.15
CA ASN A 414 6.09 9.92 -0.95
C ASN A 414 4.71 9.25 -0.84
N VAL A 415 4.24 8.66 -1.94
CA VAL A 415 2.98 7.93 -2.04
C VAL A 415 3.19 6.65 -2.83
N ILE A 416 2.65 5.53 -2.35
CA ILE A 416 2.55 4.27 -3.12
C ILE A 416 1.07 3.96 -3.33
N PHE A 417 0.68 3.70 -4.58
CA PHE A 417 -0.66 3.33 -5.00
C PHE A 417 -0.61 1.88 -5.50
N GLN A 418 -1.20 0.95 -4.75
CA GLN A 418 -1.31 -0.45 -5.17
C GLN A 418 -2.69 -0.66 -5.79
N SER A 419 -2.76 -0.91 -7.09
CA SER A 419 -4.02 -1.17 -7.80
C SER A 419 -5.09 -0.08 -7.61
N ASP A 420 -4.71 1.20 -7.79
CA ASP A 420 -5.70 2.29 -7.84
C ASP A 420 -6.56 2.14 -9.11
N ILE A 421 -7.89 2.14 -8.92
CA ILE A 421 -8.91 2.01 -9.97
C ILE A 421 -9.07 3.35 -10.73
N LEU A 422 -7.96 3.82 -11.30
CA LEU A 422 -7.80 5.15 -11.91
C LEU A 422 -8.83 5.45 -13.00
N GLY A 423 -9.27 4.43 -13.75
CA GLY A 423 -10.29 4.57 -14.80
C GLY A 423 -11.62 5.16 -14.33
N ILE A 424 -11.96 5.00 -13.04
CA ILE A 424 -13.16 5.56 -12.43
C ILE A 424 -12.81 6.90 -11.76
N PRO A 425 -13.51 8.01 -12.09
CA PRO A 425 -13.35 9.30 -11.42
C PRO A 425 -14.02 9.35 -10.05
N PHE A 426 -13.63 10.34 -9.24
CA PHE A 426 -14.34 10.68 -8.00
C PHE A 426 -15.84 10.86 -8.26
N SER A 427 -16.67 10.60 -7.26
CA SER A 427 -18.09 10.93 -7.33
C SER A 427 -18.25 12.44 -7.58
N SER A 428 -19.25 12.81 -8.39
CA SER A 428 -19.55 14.22 -8.64
C SER A 428 -20.64 14.70 -7.69
N PRO A 429 -20.64 15.99 -7.29
CA PRO A 429 -21.68 16.53 -6.40
C PRO A 429 -23.13 16.30 -6.88
N LYS A 430 -23.36 16.14 -8.19
CA LYS A 430 -24.68 15.77 -8.75
C LYS A 430 -25.05 14.31 -8.45
N VAL A 431 -24.10 13.38 -8.62
CA VAL A 431 -24.30 11.95 -8.38
C VAL A 431 -24.47 11.69 -6.88
N ALA A 432 -23.62 12.30 -6.04
CA ALA A 432 -23.77 12.21 -4.58
C ALA A 432 -25.12 12.73 -4.08
N SER A 433 -25.54 13.93 -4.50
CA SER A 433 -26.79 14.55 -4.04
C SER A 433 -28.07 13.81 -4.42
N ALA A 434 -28.04 12.99 -5.47
CA ALA A 434 -29.15 12.16 -5.93
C ALA A 434 -28.94 10.65 -5.63
N GLY A 435 -27.87 10.31 -4.91
CA GLY A 435 -27.41 8.94 -4.68
C GLY A 435 -27.61 8.47 -3.24
N LEU A 436 -26.69 7.61 -2.80
CA LEU A 436 -26.75 6.83 -1.55
C LEU A 436 -27.24 7.63 -0.33
N GLY A 437 -26.64 8.80 -0.06
CA GLY A 437 -26.99 9.63 1.10
C GLY A 437 -28.47 10.05 1.14
N ALA A 438 -29.04 10.46 0.00
CA ALA A 438 -30.45 10.86 -0.08
C ALA A 438 -31.38 9.65 0.11
N THR A 439 -31.10 8.54 -0.56
CA THR A 439 -31.92 7.33 -0.50
C THR A 439 -31.84 6.64 0.87
N THR A 440 -30.69 6.65 1.54
CA THR A 440 -30.56 6.15 2.92
C THR A 440 -31.37 7.00 3.89
N MET A 441 -31.32 8.34 3.79
CA MET A 441 -32.15 9.22 4.63
C MET A 441 -33.66 8.96 4.44
N GLN A 442 -34.09 8.74 3.19
CA GLN A 442 -35.47 8.37 2.87
C GLN A 442 -35.85 7.01 3.46
N ALA A 443 -35.00 5.99 3.33
CA ALA A 443 -35.24 4.64 3.86
C ALA A 443 -35.25 4.60 5.41
N LEU A 444 -34.50 5.47 6.08
CA LEU A 444 -34.57 5.69 7.53
C LEU A 444 -35.85 6.42 8.00
N GLY A 445 -36.63 6.99 7.07
CA GLY A 445 -37.78 7.85 7.34
C GLY A 445 -37.41 9.29 7.74
N CYS A 446 -36.14 9.66 7.65
CA CYS A 446 -35.64 10.97 8.09
C CYS A 446 -35.88 12.04 7.02
N LYS A 447 -36.60 13.12 7.39
CA LYS A 447 -37.14 14.10 6.43
C LYS A 447 -36.21 15.30 6.25
N GLY A 448 -35.81 15.56 5.00
CA GLY A 448 -35.16 16.82 4.62
C GLY A 448 -33.87 17.09 5.39
N SER A 449 -33.79 18.22 6.10
CA SER A 449 -32.56 18.63 6.81
C SER A 449 -32.31 17.91 8.15
N ASP A 450 -33.14 16.92 8.51
CA ASP A 450 -33.12 16.28 9.83
C ASP A 450 -32.00 15.22 9.97
N LEU A 451 -30.77 15.71 10.15
CA LEU A 451 -29.61 14.89 10.50
C LEU A 451 -29.78 14.23 11.89
N ALA A 452 -30.50 14.85 12.82
CA ALA A 452 -30.66 14.34 14.19
C ALA A 452 -31.46 13.04 14.22
N CYS A 453 -32.48 12.91 13.36
CA CYS A 453 -33.15 11.64 13.11
C CYS A 453 -32.14 10.52 12.79
N ALA A 454 -31.24 10.72 11.82
CA ALA A 454 -30.25 9.70 11.42
C ALA A 454 -29.13 9.49 12.46
N GLN A 455 -28.82 10.49 13.28
CA GLN A 455 -27.89 10.35 14.42
C GLN A 455 -28.49 9.56 15.59
N ASN A 456 -29.82 9.50 15.70
CA ASN A 456 -30.55 8.74 16.74
C ASN A 456 -30.91 7.30 16.34
N LYS A 457 -30.68 6.90 15.09
CA LYS A 457 -30.93 5.54 14.58
C LYS A 457 -29.94 4.51 15.14
N THR A 458 -30.33 3.23 15.18
CA THR A 458 -29.37 2.15 15.47
C THR A 458 -28.40 1.94 14.30
N VAL A 459 -27.30 1.21 14.55
CA VAL A 459 -26.37 0.81 13.49
C VAL A 459 -27.08 -0.10 12.47
N ASP A 460 -27.85 -1.06 12.96
CA ASP A 460 -28.62 -2.04 12.19
C ASP A 460 -29.64 -1.36 11.27
N GLU A 461 -30.37 -0.34 11.76
CA GLU A 461 -31.30 0.46 10.95
C GLU A 461 -30.57 1.18 9.80
N ILE A 462 -29.37 1.68 10.05
CA ILE A 462 -28.52 2.35 9.05
C ILE A 462 -27.95 1.33 8.05
N GLN A 463 -27.53 0.15 8.50
CA GLN A 463 -27.08 -0.95 7.63
C GLN A 463 -28.20 -1.44 6.71
N ALA A 464 -29.42 -1.64 7.22
CA ALA A 464 -30.57 -2.00 6.40
C ALA A 464 -30.92 -0.90 5.38
N ALA A 465 -31.02 0.36 5.84
CA ALA A 465 -31.37 1.49 4.97
C ALA A 465 -30.32 1.80 3.90
N GLN A 466 -29.03 1.66 4.19
CA GLN A 466 -27.97 1.86 3.19
C GLN A 466 -27.86 0.68 2.21
N THR A 467 -28.17 -0.54 2.64
CA THR A 467 -28.22 -1.71 1.76
C THR A 467 -29.36 -1.57 0.74
N PHE A 468 -30.56 -1.19 1.21
CA PHE A 468 -31.67 -0.84 0.32
C PHE A 468 -31.29 0.32 -0.63
N ALA A 469 -30.66 1.38 -0.11
CA ALA A 469 -30.21 2.50 -0.92
C ALA A 469 -29.20 2.07 -2.01
N MET A 470 -28.27 1.16 -1.70
CA MET A 470 -27.32 0.61 -2.66
C MET A 470 -28.03 -0.15 -3.78
N THR A 471 -29.02 -1.01 -3.47
CA THR A 471 -29.84 -1.69 -4.48
C THR A 471 -30.57 -0.70 -5.39
N GLN A 472 -31.21 0.34 -4.82
CA GLN A 472 -31.93 1.35 -5.60
C GLN A 472 -30.99 2.21 -6.47
N VAL A 473 -29.78 2.53 -5.98
CA VAL A 473 -28.80 3.32 -6.73
C VAL A 473 -28.21 2.50 -7.88
N LEU A 474 -27.93 1.20 -7.69
CA LEU A 474 -27.41 0.31 -8.75
C LEU A 474 -28.49 -0.05 -9.79
N ALA A 475 -29.75 -0.20 -9.39
CA ALA A 475 -30.86 -0.48 -10.32
C ALA A 475 -31.24 0.70 -11.23
N ASN A 476 -30.66 1.88 -11.04
CA ASN A 476 -30.96 3.07 -11.82
C ASN A 476 -30.12 3.13 -13.12
N PRO A 477 -30.73 3.20 -14.32
CA PRO A 477 -30.03 3.33 -15.62
C PRO A 477 -29.16 4.59 -15.82
N GLN A 478 -29.08 5.47 -14.83
CA GLN A 478 -28.12 6.58 -14.78
C GLN A 478 -26.80 6.21 -14.07
N ASN A 479 -26.74 5.07 -13.36
CA ASN A 479 -25.63 4.67 -12.48
C ASN A 479 -24.91 3.37 -12.86
N ASP A 480 -25.46 2.51 -13.72
CA ASP A 480 -24.86 1.30 -14.33
C ASP A 480 -23.55 1.50 -15.14
N TRP A 481 -22.85 2.63 -14.98
CA TRP A 481 -21.44 2.79 -15.37
C TRP A 481 -20.48 2.61 -14.18
N ILE A 482 -21.02 2.59 -12.96
CA ILE A 482 -20.31 2.46 -11.70
C ILE A 482 -20.37 0.98 -11.31
N PRO A 483 -19.24 0.23 -11.31
CA PRO A 483 -19.18 -1.08 -10.68
C PRO A 483 -19.59 -1.00 -9.21
N ALA A 484 -20.29 -2.02 -8.71
CA ALA A 484 -20.77 -2.06 -7.32
C ALA A 484 -19.63 -1.85 -6.31
N GLU A 485 -18.45 -2.38 -6.61
CA GLU A 485 -17.21 -2.29 -5.84
C GLU A 485 -16.64 -0.87 -5.75
N ALA A 486 -17.15 0.05 -6.57
CA ALA A 486 -16.76 1.47 -6.63
C ALA A 486 -17.92 2.43 -6.34
N ILE A 487 -19.08 1.92 -5.88
CA ILE A 487 -20.25 2.76 -5.56
C ILE A 487 -19.97 3.71 -4.37
N TYR A 488 -19.25 3.21 -3.37
CA TYR A 488 -18.69 3.97 -2.26
C TYR A 488 -17.29 4.46 -2.65
N ARG A 489 -17.15 5.76 -2.95
CA ARG A 489 -15.87 6.41 -3.28
C ARG A 489 -15.87 7.90 -2.93
N PRO A 490 -14.70 8.57 -2.85
CA PRO A 490 -14.60 9.98 -2.49
C PRO A 490 -15.30 10.90 -3.50
N ASP A 491 -15.75 12.06 -3.00
CA ASP A 491 -16.54 13.04 -3.74
C ASP A 491 -15.66 14.24 -4.14
N ALA A 492 -15.71 14.67 -5.40
CA ALA A 492 -15.07 15.90 -5.89
C ALA A 492 -15.83 17.16 -5.40
N ASP A 493 -15.86 17.31 -4.08
CA ASP A 493 -16.78 18.16 -3.32
C ASP A 493 -16.51 19.67 -3.40
N ARG A 494 -15.42 20.07 -4.07
CA ARG A 494 -14.94 21.46 -4.19
C ARG A 494 -14.53 22.11 -2.85
N SER A 495 -14.44 21.35 -1.77
CA SER A 495 -14.16 21.82 -0.40
C SER A 495 -12.92 21.14 0.19
N LEU A 496 -12.92 19.81 0.26
CA LEU A 496 -11.76 18.99 0.57
C LEU A 496 -11.02 18.58 -0.72
N ILE A 497 -11.77 18.12 -1.73
CA ILE A 497 -11.26 17.60 -3.00
C ILE A 497 -11.70 18.58 -4.11
N PRO A 498 -10.82 19.44 -4.65
CA PRO A 498 -11.26 20.58 -5.46
C PRO A 498 -11.89 20.23 -6.82
N ALA A 499 -11.47 19.10 -7.42
CA ALA A 499 -11.92 18.57 -8.71
C ALA A 499 -11.52 17.09 -8.81
N ASP A 500 -11.88 16.40 -9.91
CA ASP A 500 -11.34 15.08 -10.21
C ASP A 500 -9.81 15.08 -10.37
N PHE A 501 -9.15 13.98 -10.02
CA PHE A 501 -7.70 13.86 -10.09
C PHE A 501 -7.14 14.09 -11.52
N ALA A 502 -7.84 13.67 -12.58
CA ALA A 502 -7.43 13.94 -13.96
C ALA A 502 -7.34 15.45 -14.27
N GLU A 503 -8.32 16.22 -13.79
CA GLU A 503 -8.34 17.69 -13.92
C GLU A 503 -7.30 18.35 -13.01
N LEU A 504 -7.07 17.82 -11.80
CA LEU A 504 -6.01 18.30 -10.91
C LEU A 504 -4.61 18.02 -11.47
N VAL A 505 -4.39 16.89 -12.14
CA VAL A 505 -3.16 16.59 -12.88
C VAL A 505 -3.03 17.52 -14.08
N ARG A 506 -4.04 17.62 -14.95
CA ARG A 506 -4.03 18.53 -16.12
C ARG A 506 -3.74 19.99 -15.76
N THR A 507 -4.27 20.47 -14.62
CA THR A 507 -4.03 21.84 -14.12
C THR A 507 -2.82 21.98 -13.21
N GLY A 508 -2.14 20.87 -12.86
CA GLY A 508 -0.98 20.85 -11.97
C GLY A 508 -1.27 21.27 -10.52
N ARG A 509 -2.50 21.04 -10.04
CA ARG A 509 -3.03 21.47 -8.72
C ARG A 509 -3.03 20.39 -7.63
N TYR A 510 -2.63 19.16 -7.95
CA TYR A 510 -2.37 18.09 -6.98
C TYR A 510 -1.07 18.32 -6.17
N ASN A 511 -0.74 17.44 -5.22
CA ASN A 511 0.51 17.52 -4.45
C ASN A 511 1.77 17.16 -5.27
N LYS A 512 2.20 18.08 -6.14
CA LYS A 512 3.40 17.96 -6.99
C LYS A 512 4.75 17.94 -6.24
N LYS A 513 4.74 17.83 -4.91
CA LYS A 513 5.96 17.70 -4.08
C LYS A 513 6.20 16.28 -3.60
N ALA A 514 5.21 15.39 -3.68
CA ALA A 514 5.38 14.00 -3.30
C ALA A 514 5.93 13.18 -4.47
N ASN A 515 6.86 12.27 -4.20
CA ASN A 515 7.22 11.23 -5.18
C ASN A 515 6.12 10.17 -5.20
N ILE A 516 5.86 9.57 -6.36
CA ILE A 516 4.77 8.62 -6.57
C ILE A 516 5.33 7.29 -7.08
N MET A 517 4.85 6.19 -6.52
CA MET A 517 4.94 4.84 -7.07
C MET A 517 3.52 4.37 -7.40
N TRP A 518 3.27 4.03 -8.65
CA TRP A 518 2.04 3.35 -9.09
C TRP A 518 2.32 1.86 -9.27
N GLY A 519 1.35 1.03 -8.93
CA GLY A 519 1.36 -0.41 -9.13
C GLY A 519 0.03 -0.92 -9.66
N THR A 520 0.09 -1.99 -10.43
CA THR A 520 -1.06 -2.84 -10.74
C THR A 520 -0.68 -4.31 -10.58
N THR A 521 -1.68 -5.17 -10.42
CA THR A 521 -1.52 -6.61 -10.67
C THR A 521 -1.67 -6.91 -12.16
N ARG A 522 -1.31 -8.12 -12.60
CA ARG A 522 -1.35 -8.52 -14.02
C ARG A 522 -2.77 -8.81 -14.52
N ASP A 523 -3.64 -9.33 -13.66
CA ASP A 523 -4.98 -9.82 -13.99
C ASP A 523 -6.08 -9.09 -13.18
N GLU A 524 -5.85 -7.86 -12.69
CA GLU A 524 -6.73 -7.06 -11.80
C GLU A 524 -8.23 -7.43 -11.84
N ALA A 525 -8.86 -7.28 -13.01
CA ALA A 525 -10.31 -7.42 -13.14
C ALA A 525 -10.84 -8.84 -12.95
N ALA A 526 -9.99 -9.87 -13.03
CA ALA A 526 -10.38 -11.26 -12.84
C ALA A 526 -10.90 -11.54 -11.42
N ALA A 527 -10.50 -10.74 -10.42
CA ALA A 527 -11.05 -10.82 -9.07
C ALA A 527 -12.55 -10.47 -9.02
N PHE A 528 -13.02 -9.58 -9.90
CA PHE A 528 -14.36 -9.00 -9.84
C PHE A 528 -15.36 -9.67 -10.81
N LEU A 529 -14.90 -10.16 -11.97
CA LEU A 529 -15.80 -10.74 -12.98
C LEU A 529 -16.73 -11.85 -12.46
N PRO A 530 -16.33 -12.76 -11.54
CA PRO A 530 -17.22 -13.81 -11.02
C PRO A 530 -18.49 -13.28 -10.32
N ALA A 531 -18.47 -12.07 -9.76
CA ALA A 531 -19.63 -11.46 -9.12
C ALA A 531 -20.74 -11.05 -10.11
N TYR A 532 -20.36 -10.73 -11.35
CA TYR A 532 -21.27 -10.35 -12.44
C TYR A 532 -21.57 -11.54 -13.35
N PHE A 533 -20.56 -12.39 -13.58
CA PHE A 533 -20.56 -13.47 -14.54
C PHE A 533 -19.96 -14.74 -13.90
N PRO A 534 -20.70 -15.43 -13.01
CA PRO A 534 -20.19 -16.60 -12.28
C PRO A 534 -19.90 -17.80 -13.20
N ASN A 535 -20.64 -17.91 -14.31
CA ASN A 535 -20.48 -18.95 -15.32
C ASN A 535 -19.79 -18.41 -16.58
N PRO A 536 -19.13 -19.26 -17.40
CA PRO A 536 -18.64 -18.87 -18.73
C PRO A 536 -19.76 -18.30 -19.61
N ILE A 537 -19.44 -17.25 -20.37
CA ILE A 537 -20.39 -16.59 -21.27
C ILE A 537 -20.17 -17.12 -22.70
N PRO A 538 -21.19 -17.69 -23.37
CA PRO A 538 -21.08 -18.08 -24.77
C PRO A 538 -20.83 -16.89 -25.71
N ILE A 539 -20.07 -17.10 -26.79
CA ILE A 539 -19.63 -16.01 -27.67
C ILE A 539 -20.79 -15.28 -28.37
N GLN A 540 -21.91 -15.95 -28.67
CA GLN A 540 -23.10 -15.31 -29.23
C GLN A 540 -23.78 -14.35 -28.24
N ASP A 541 -23.65 -14.60 -26.94
CA ASP A 541 -24.23 -13.80 -25.86
C ASP A 541 -23.27 -12.68 -25.40
N ALA A 542 -22.04 -12.64 -25.93
CA ALA A 542 -21.02 -11.67 -25.53
C ALA A 542 -21.52 -10.21 -25.68
N GLN A 543 -22.26 -9.86 -26.73
CA GLN A 543 -22.75 -8.49 -26.91
C GLN A 543 -23.84 -8.09 -25.90
N SER A 544 -24.74 -9.00 -25.52
CA SER A 544 -25.78 -8.71 -24.53
C SER A 544 -25.17 -8.66 -23.12
N GLN A 545 -24.35 -9.64 -22.76
CA GLN A 545 -23.73 -9.74 -21.44
C GLN A 545 -22.70 -8.64 -21.16
N LEU A 546 -21.77 -8.36 -22.09
CA LEU A 546 -20.79 -7.28 -21.87
C LEU A 546 -21.47 -5.91 -21.74
N SER A 547 -22.61 -5.69 -22.40
CA SER A 547 -23.36 -4.42 -22.29
C SER A 547 -23.95 -4.16 -20.89
N LEU A 548 -23.99 -5.17 -20.02
CA LEU A 548 -24.33 -5.02 -18.59
C LEU A 548 -23.16 -4.48 -17.74
N PHE A 549 -21.92 -4.56 -18.24
CA PHE A 549 -20.69 -4.14 -17.55
C PHE A 549 -19.93 -3.01 -18.27
N LEU A 550 -20.15 -2.84 -19.58
CA LEU A 550 -19.45 -1.93 -20.48
C LEU A 550 -20.46 -1.09 -21.27
N ARG A 551 -20.83 0.05 -20.69
CA ARG A 551 -21.85 0.98 -21.22
C ARG A 551 -21.73 1.37 -22.68
N GLY A 552 -22.89 1.54 -23.32
CA GLY A 552 -23.03 2.20 -24.61
C GLY A 552 -22.29 1.46 -25.73
N ASN A 553 -21.54 2.18 -26.56
CA ASN A 553 -20.77 1.55 -27.64
C ASN A 553 -19.41 0.98 -27.21
N ARG A 554 -19.06 0.95 -25.90
CA ARG A 554 -17.82 0.30 -25.42
C ARG A 554 -17.80 -1.19 -25.76
N THR A 555 -18.88 -1.92 -25.48
CA THR A 555 -19.02 -3.35 -25.85
C THR A 555 -18.76 -3.57 -27.34
N VAL A 556 -19.44 -2.82 -28.22
CA VAL A 556 -19.30 -2.95 -29.67
C VAL A 556 -17.85 -2.67 -30.12
N LYS A 557 -17.22 -1.62 -29.60
CA LYS A 557 -15.82 -1.28 -29.88
C LYS A 557 -14.84 -2.35 -29.38
N LEU A 558 -15.11 -2.97 -28.23
CA LEU A 558 -14.26 -4.02 -27.65
C LEU A 558 -14.39 -5.35 -28.41
N LEU A 559 -15.60 -5.73 -28.82
CA LEU A 559 -15.85 -6.86 -29.74
C LEU A 559 -15.19 -6.65 -31.11
N GLN A 560 -15.13 -5.39 -31.57
CA GLN A 560 -14.45 -4.99 -32.81
C GLN A 560 -12.95 -4.67 -32.62
N SER A 561 -12.38 -4.92 -31.43
CA SER A 561 -11.01 -4.50 -31.12
C SER A 561 -9.96 -5.25 -31.94
N PRO A 562 -8.88 -4.59 -32.40
CA PRO A 562 -7.71 -5.29 -32.91
C PRO A 562 -6.91 -6.00 -31.81
N TYR A 563 -7.11 -5.68 -30.52
CA TYR A 563 -6.31 -6.19 -29.40
C TYR A 563 -6.97 -7.32 -28.59
N TYR A 564 -8.31 -7.31 -28.45
CA TYR A 564 -9.06 -8.35 -27.72
C TYR A 564 -9.66 -9.34 -28.72
N LYS A 565 -9.47 -10.64 -28.48
CA LYS A 565 -9.70 -11.71 -29.46
C LYS A 565 -10.46 -12.89 -28.87
N PHE A 566 -11.78 -12.77 -28.96
CA PHE A 566 -12.75 -13.80 -28.61
C PHE A 566 -12.56 -15.02 -29.52
N ASN A 567 -12.06 -16.12 -28.94
CA ASN A 567 -11.75 -17.37 -29.61
C ASN A 567 -12.89 -18.38 -29.36
N SER A 568 -13.64 -18.76 -30.38
CA SER A 568 -14.76 -19.71 -30.27
C SER A 568 -14.40 -21.12 -29.79
N SER A 569 -13.10 -21.47 -29.75
CA SER A 569 -12.62 -22.74 -29.18
C SER A 569 -12.29 -22.66 -27.68
N ASP A 570 -12.26 -21.47 -27.08
CA ASP A 570 -12.16 -21.27 -25.64
C ASP A 570 -13.58 -21.00 -25.08
N PRO A 571 -14.18 -21.94 -24.31
CA PRO A 571 -15.54 -21.80 -23.83
C PRO A 571 -15.73 -20.65 -22.82
N ASP A 572 -14.65 -20.07 -22.31
CA ASP A 572 -14.67 -18.93 -21.40
C ASP A 572 -13.99 -17.68 -21.99
N THR A 573 -13.81 -17.65 -23.32
CA THR A 573 -13.10 -16.57 -24.01
C THR A 573 -13.67 -15.18 -23.72
N VAL A 574 -14.97 -15.11 -23.49
CA VAL A 574 -15.68 -13.85 -23.23
C VAL A 574 -15.29 -13.26 -21.88
N ARG A 575 -15.18 -14.07 -20.80
CA ARG A 575 -14.66 -13.56 -19.51
C ARG A 575 -13.15 -13.33 -19.58
N ASN A 576 -12.41 -14.21 -20.27
CA ASN A 576 -10.96 -14.06 -20.45
C ASN A 576 -10.57 -12.74 -21.14
N GLU A 577 -11.21 -12.38 -22.24
CA GLU A 577 -10.94 -11.14 -22.96
C GLU A 577 -11.54 -9.91 -22.28
N LEU A 578 -12.72 -10.04 -21.64
CA LEU A 578 -13.30 -9.00 -20.81
C LEU A 578 -12.35 -8.63 -19.65
N SER A 579 -11.72 -9.62 -19.01
CA SER A 579 -10.78 -9.41 -17.90
C SER A 579 -9.58 -8.58 -18.33
N LYS A 580 -9.00 -8.88 -19.49
CA LYS A 580 -7.88 -8.11 -20.07
C LYS A 580 -8.33 -6.67 -20.37
N ALA A 581 -9.43 -6.51 -21.08
CA ALA A 581 -9.96 -5.21 -21.47
C ALA A 581 -10.30 -4.30 -20.27
N THR A 582 -10.78 -4.88 -19.17
CA THR A 582 -11.18 -4.13 -17.97
C THR A 582 -10.02 -3.88 -17.01
N THR A 583 -9.04 -4.80 -16.94
CA THR A 583 -7.72 -4.55 -16.32
C THR A 583 -7.03 -3.36 -17.00
N ASP A 584 -6.99 -3.34 -18.33
CA ASP A 584 -6.42 -2.22 -19.09
C ASP A 584 -7.20 -0.91 -18.86
N LEU A 585 -8.53 -0.95 -19.01
CA LEU A 585 -9.40 0.24 -18.95
C LEU A 585 -9.38 0.90 -17.57
N TYR A 586 -9.49 0.12 -16.49
CA TYR A 586 -9.65 0.65 -15.15
C TYR A 586 -8.34 0.81 -14.37
N PHE A 587 -7.31 0.02 -14.70
CA PHE A 587 -6.03 0.00 -13.98
C PHE A 587 -4.84 0.27 -14.91
N GLY A 588 -4.35 -0.72 -15.67
CA GLY A 588 -3.03 -0.69 -16.32
C GLY A 588 -2.80 0.48 -17.27
N CYS A 589 -3.69 0.68 -18.24
CA CYS A 589 -3.55 1.80 -19.18
C CYS A 589 -3.89 3.15 -18.54
N ALA A 590 -4.76 3.18 -17.54
CA ALA A 590 -5.08 4.39 -16.77
C ALA A 590 -3.89 4.86 -15.92
N VAL A 591 -3.18 3.94 -15.26
CA VAL A 591 -1.88 4.19 -14.58
C VAL A 591 -0.85 4.72 -15.58
N LYS A 592 -0.74 4.10 -16.77
CA LYS A 592 0.18 4.54 -17.82
C LYS A 592 -0.17 5.98 -18.30
N ASP A 593 -1.45 6.35 -18.46
CA ASP A 593 -1.85 7.71 -18.85
C ASP A 593 -1.64 8.75 -17.74
N MET A 594 -2.07 8.45 -16.51
CA MET A 594 -1.91 9.36 -15.38
C MET A 594 -0.44 9.59 -15.03
N SER A 595 0.41 8.56 -15.16
CA SER A 595 1.87 8.68 -14.99
C SER A 595 2.50 9.66 -15.97
N ARG A 596 2.10 9.65 -17.26
CA ARG A 596 2.54 10.65 -18.24
C ARG A 596 2.15 12.06 -17.80
N GLY A 597 0.93 12.26 -17.29
CA GLY A 597 0.45 13.59 -16.91
C GLY A 597 1.07 14.16 -15.63
N VAL A 598 1.35 13.30 -14.65
CA VAL A 598 2.11 13.68 -13.45
C VAL A 598 3.53 14.11 -13.84
N VAL A 599 4.22 13.34 -14.69
CA VAL A 599 5.57 13.69 -15.18
C VAL A 599 5.56 14.98 -16.00
N ALA A 600 4.59 15.15 -16.91
CA ALA A 600 4.51 16.32 -17.79
C ALA A 600 4.16 17.63 -17.07
N THR A 601 3.48 17.58 -15.92
CA THR A 601 3.27 18.77 -15.06
C THR A 601 4.41 19.07 -14.11
N GLY A 602 5.31 18.10 -13.89
CA GLY A 602 6.58 18.26 -13.17
C GLY A 602 6.46 18.47 -11.66
N GLY A 603 7.53 18.08 -10.96
CA GLY A 603 7.71 18.20 -9.50
C GLY A 603 7.82 16.85 -8.81
N SER A 604 6.87 15.95 -9.10
CA SER A 604 6.90 14.55 -8.64
C SER A 604 7.85 13.71 -9.50
N LYS A 605 8.69 12.88 -8.86
CA LYS A 605 9.20 11.66 -9.53
C LYS A 605 8.08 10.63 -9.55
N VAL A 606 8.01 9.85 -10.62
CA VAL A 606 7.05 8.76 -10.79
C VAL A 606 7.81 7.47 -11.05
N TYR A 607 7.35 6.36 -10.50
CA TYR A 607 7.78 5.00 -10.78
C TYR A 607 6.53 4.15 -11.00
N ALA A 608 6.52 3.25 -11.98
CA ALA A 608 5.40 2.35 -12.25
C ALA A 608 5.85 0.89 -12.17
N TYR A 609 5.02 0.01 -11.61
CA TYR A 609 5.21 -1.45 -11.62
C TYR A 609 3.96 -2.23 -12.05
N GLN A 610 4.19 -3.45 -12.51
CA GLN A 610 3.20 -4.52 -12.61
C GLN A 610 3.66 -5.70 -11.76
N MET A 611 2.72 -6.34 -11.07
CA MET A 611 2.94 -7.52 -10.24
C MET A 611 2.61 -8.77 -11.07
N ASP A 612 3.64 -9.45 -11.60
CA ASP A 612 3.51 -10.64 -12.46
C ASP A 612 3.55 -11.96 -11.68
N HIS A 613 3.92 -11.91 -10.40
CA HIS A 613 3.75 -12.97 -9.41
C HIS A 613 3.15 -12.39 -8.11
N GLY A 614 2.23 -13.09 -7.45
CA GLY A 614 1.60 -12.62 -6.21
C GLY A 614 1.05 -13.75 -5.36
N ARG A 615 0.45 -13.42 -4.21
CA ARG A 615 -0.20 -14.39 -3.31
C ARG A 615 -1.59 -13.90 -2.94
N ALA A 616 -2.59 -14.58 -3.48
CA ALA A 616 -3.99 -14.34 -3.19
C ALA A 616 -4.29 -14.46 -1.69
N ILE A 617 -5.14 -13.55 -1.21
CA ILE A 617 -5.74 -13.66 0.12
C ILE A 617 -6.84 -14.73 0.01
N ASN A 618 -6.48 -15.97 0.33
CA ASN A 618 -7.45 -17.07 0.47
C ASN A 618 -8.52 -16.73 1.53
N SER A 619 -9.64 -17.46 1.51
CA SER A 619 -10.57 -17.44 2.63
C SER A 619 -9.86 -17.88 3.92
N ALA A 620 -10.43 -17.56 5.08
CA ALA A 620 -9.90 -18.04 6.36
C ALA A 620 -9.91 -19.58 6.50
N PHE A 621 -10.58 -20.28 5.58
CA PHE A 621 -10.62 -21.74 5.46
C PHE A 621 -9.61 -22.29 4.42
N GLY A 622 -8.86 -21.43 3.72
CA GLY A 622 -7.90 -21.80 2.67
C GLY A 622 -8.48 -21.96 1.27
N GLU A 623 -9.77 -21.65 1.08
CA GLU A 623 -10.41 -21.72 -0.23
C GLU A 623 -10.02 -20.50 -1.09
N GLN A 624 -9.87 -20.69 -2.40
CA GLN A 624 -9.74 -19.56 -3.32
C GLN A 624 -11.10 -18.87 -3.47
N VAL A 625 -11.21 -17.66 -2.91
CA VAL A 625 -12.42 -16.83 -2.92
C VAL A 625 -12.90 -16.54 -4.35
N ALA A 626 -11.99 -16.50 -5.33
CA ALA A 626 -12.28 -16.40 -6.74
C ALA A 626 -11.53 -17.51 -7.52
N PRO A 627 -12.18 -18.64 -7.86
CA PRO A 627 -11.57 -19.70 -8.68
C PRO A 627 -11.10 -19.22 -10.07
N PHE A 628 -11.70 -18.15 -10.60
CA PHE A 628 -11.26 -17.51 -11.84
C PHE A 628 -9.85 -16.88 -11.73
N CYS A 629 -9.31 -16.69 -10.51
CA CYS A 629 -7.95 -16.25 -10.25
C CYS A 629 -6.91 -17.39 -10.22
N GLN A 630 -7.30 -18.66 -10.41
CA GLN A 630 -6.35 -19.76 -10.43
C GLN A 630 -5.32 -19.60 -11.58
N GLY A 631 -4.03 -19.51 -11.25
CA GLY A 631 -2.94 -19.24 -12.21
C GLY A 631 -2.81 -17.78 -12.65
N ARG A 632 -3.62 -16.88 -12.11
CA ARG A 632 -3.56 -15.43 -12.34
C ARG A 632 -2.71 -14.71 -11.28
N VAL A 633 -2.53 -13.40 -11.46
CA VAL A 633 -2.17 -12.49 -10.36
C VAL A 633 -3.24 -11.41 -10.29
N CYS A 634 -4.22 -11.66 -9.43
CA CYS A 634 -5.46 -10.89 -9.29
C CYS A 634 -5.30 -9.68 -8.37
N HIS A 635 -6.30 -8.80 -8.39
CA HIS A 635 -6.39 -7.64 -7.49
C HIS A 635 -6.20 -8.03 -6.02
N GLY A 636 -5.27 -7.36 -5.32
CA GLY A 636 -4.89 -7.66 -3.95
C GLY A 636 -3.81 -8.73 -3.76
N ASP A 637 -3.42 -9.48 -4.79
CA ASP A 637 -2.35 -10.51 -4.69
C ASP A 637 -0.95 -9.90 -4.38
N ASP A 638 -0.81 -8.58 -4.49
CA ASP A 638 0.41 -7.84 -4.16
C ASP A 638 0.51 -7.41 -2.68
N ILE A 639 -0.57 -7.56 -1.90
CA ILE A 639 -0.65 -7.21 -0.47
C ILE A 639 0.32 -8.08 0.33
N VAL A 640 0.13 -9.41 0.27
CA VAL A 640 0.89 -10.39 1.06
C VAL A 640 2.41 -10.25 0.88
N PRO A 641 2.98 -10.17 -0.35
CA PRO A 641 4.41 -9.94 -0.52
C PRO A 641 4.87 -8.53 -0.13
N SER A 642 4.01 -7.51 -0.14
CA SER A 642 4.35 -6.15 0.31
C SER A 642 4.55 -6.03 1.82
N PHE A 643 3.81 -6.82 2.61
CA PHE A 643 3.98 -6.91 4.06
C PHE A 643 4.94 -8.03 4.49
N GLY A 644 5.04 -9.09 3.70
CA GLY A 644 5.68 -10.36 4.08
C GLY A 644 4.83 -11.13 5.10
N SER A 645 3.51 -11.07 4.96
CA SER A 645 2.51 -11.56 5.93
C SER A 645 2.00 -12.97 5.65
N GLY A 646 2.59 -13.70 4.69
CA GLY A 646 2.06 -14.95 4.16
C GLY A 646 1.84 -16.04 5.22
N ASP A 647 2.71 -16.14 6.22
CA ASP A 647 2.60 -17.13 7.30
C ASP A 647 1.46 -16.88 8.30
N LEU A 648 0.75 -15.76 8.13
CA LEU A 648 -0.47 -15.44 8.87
C LEU A 648 -1.74 -15.71 8.06
N MET A 649 -1.59 -16.08 6.78
CA MET A 649 -2.67 -16.41 5.86
C MET A 649 -2.85 -17.93 5.76
N HIS A 650 -4.09 -18.40 5.80
CA HIS A 650 -4.36 -19.84 5.81
C HIS A 650 -3.94 -20.50 4.49
N GLY A 651 -3.10 -21.53 4.59
CA GLY A 651 -2.59 -22.30 3.45
C GLY A 651 -1.43 -21.65 2.69
N VAL A 652 -0.78 -20.60 3.21
CA VAL A 652 0.35 -19.91 2.54
C VAL A 652 1.65 -20.13 3.31
N GLU A 653 2.65 -20.77 2.68
CA GLU A 653 3.99 -20.88 3.25
C GLU A 653 4.89 -19.70 2.85
N GLN A 654 5.23 -18.83 3.81
CA GLN A 654 6.22 -17.77 3.60
C GLN A 654 7.66 -18.33 3.70
N THR A 655 8.09 -19.13 2.71
CA THR A 655 9.43 -19.77 2.68
C THR A 655 10.02 -19.85 1.27
N GLY A 656 11.33 -20.06 1.15
CA GLY A 656 12.02 -20.27 -0.13
C GLY A 656 11.87 -19.09 -1.09
N ASP A 657 11.35 -19.36 -2.30
CA ASP A 657 11.12 -18.33 -3.32
C ASP A 657 10.01 -17.35 -2.94
N ASP A 658 8.99 -17.75 -2.15
CA ASP A 658 7.95 -16.84 -1.66
C ASP A 658 8.54 -15.80 -0.70
N ALA A 659 9.42 -16.25 0.20
CA ALA A 659 10.20 -15.38 1.07
C ALA A 659 11.16 -14.50 0.25
N ARG A 660 11.83 -15.05 -0.76
CA ARG A 660 12.72 -14.29 -1.67
C ARG A 660 11.97 -13.19 -2.43
N PHE A 661 10.79 -13.49 -2.92
CA PHE A 661 9.95 -12.52 -3.61
C PHE A 661 9.47 -11.40 -2.67
N ALA A 662 8.95 -11.75 -1.50
CA ALA A 662 8.56 -10.78 -0.47
C ALA A 662 9.75 -9.90 -0.01
N ARG A 663 10.96 -10.47 0.14
CA ARG A 663 12.19 -9.69 0.39
C ARG A 663 12.38 -8.60 -0.67
N GLN A 664 12.21 -8.92 -1.96
CA GLN A 664 12.39 -7.95 -3.05
C GLN A 664 11.39 -6.79 -3.00
N VAL A 665 10.11 -7.09 -2.76
CA VAL A 665 9.03 -6.07 -2.67
C VAL A 665 9.25 -5.17 -1.46
N ILE A 666 9.43 -5.75 -0.27
CA ILE A 666 9.72 -5.03 0.99
C ILE A 666 10.96 -4.13 0.87
N ASP A 667 12.02 -4.62 0.23
CA ASP A 667 13.24 -3.85 0.02
C ASP A 667 13.00 -2.64 -0.88
N ARG A 668 12.39 -2.81 -2.06
CA ARG A 668 12.10 -1.70 -2.99
C ARG A 668 11.10 -0.70 -2.40
N PHE A 669 10.05 -1.16 -1.72
CA PHE A 669 9.06 -0.30 -1.06
C PHE A 669 9.68 0.50 0.09
N SER A 670 10.44 -0.15 0.97
CA SER A 670 11.10 0.55 2.08
C SER A 670 12.20 1.50 1.62
N VAL A 671 12.90 1.20 0.52
CA VAL A 671 13.91 2.08 -0.10
C VAL A 671 13.27 3.29 -0.77
N PHE A 672 12.12 3.13 -1.42
CA PHE A 672 11.29 4.24 -1.86
C PHE A 672 10.83 5.10 -0.67
N ALA A 673 10.34 4.50 0.42
CA ALA A 673 9.95 5.23 1.62
C ALA A 673 11.13 5.98 2.29
N LYS A 674 12.36 5.45 2.21
CA LYS A 674 13.59 6.08 2.72
C LYS A 674 14.03 7.31 1.90
N THR A 675 13.82 7.30 0.57
CA THR A 675 14.56 8.16 -0.39
C THR A 675 13.75 8.82 -1.51
N GLY A 676 12.53 8.36 -1.81
CA GLY A 676 11.78 8.76 -3.01
C GLY A 676 12.27 8.11 -4.32
N ASN A 677 12.98 6.99 -4.22
CA ASN A 677 13.52 6.17 -5.32
C ASN A 677 13.53 4.70 -4.86
N PRO A 678 13.00 3.72 -5.62
CA PRO A 678 13.00 2.31 -5.22
C PRO A 678 14.36 1.61 -5.33
N ASN A 679 15.38 2.26 -5.92
CA ASN A 679 16.72 1.69 -6.10
C ASN A 679 17.64 2.09 -4.93
N PRO A 680 18.25 1.14 -4.19
CA PRO A 680 19.23 1.44 -3.15
C PRO A 680 20.58 1.81 -3.77
N ALA A 681 21.35 2.64 -3.07
CA ALA A 681 22.78 2.79 -3.37
C ALA A 681 23.53 1.54 -2.86
N LYS A 682 24.54 1.09 -3.61
CA LYS A 682 25.29 -0.15 -3.29
C LYS A 682 26.02 -0.12 -1.94
N ASP A 683 26.30 1.07 -1.43
CA ASP A 683 26.97 1.37 -0.15
C ASP A 683 25.99 1.82 0.95
N ALA A 684 24.67 1.85 0.68
CA ALA A 684 23.67 2.23 1.67
C ALA A 684 23.58 1.19 2.81
N PRO A 685 23.18 1.59 4.03
CA PRO A 685 22.92 0.64 5.12
C PRO A 685 21.56 -0.07 4.97
N GLY A 686 21.54 -1.37 5.26
CA GLY A 686 20.33 -2.20 5.31
C GLY A 686 20.43 -3.44 4.42
N LEU A 687 19.47 -4.36 4.54
CA LEU A 687 19.47 -5.62 3.78
C LEU A 687 19.16 -5.41 2.28
N ALA A 688 18.45 -4.33 1.93
CA ALA A 688 18.10 -3.99 0.55
C ALA A 688 19.31 -3.68 -0.36
N SER A 689 20.41 -3.17 0.18
CA SER A 689 21.67 -2.93 -0.55
C SER A 689 22.57 -4.17 -0.62
N GLN A 690 22.12 -5.29 -0.06
CA GLN A 690 22.76 -6.61 -0.10
C GLN A 690 21.90 -7.63 -0.88
N ASN A 691 20.68 -7.25 -1.30
CA ASN A 691 19.77 -8.10 -2.06
C ASN A 691 20.04 -7.98 -3.57
N GLU A 692 20.59 -9.02 -4.17
CA GLU A 692 20.94 -9.04 -5.60
C GLU A 692 19.72 -8.85 -6.52
N ASP A 693 18.55 -9.37 -6.14
CA ASP A 693 17.28 -9.19 -6.88
C ASP A 693 16.85 -7.71 -6.95
N VAL A 694 17.33 -6.89 -6.00
CA VAL A 694 17.10 -5.44 -5.95
C VAL A 694 18.19 -4.66 -6.67
N LEU A 695 19.45 -5.10 -6.56
CA LEU A 695 20.62 -4.43 -7.15
C LEU A 695 20.76 -4.64 -8.67
N ASN A 696 20.49 -5.86 -9.15
CA ASN A 696 20.75 -6.27 -10.53
C ASN A 696 19.79 -5.60 -11.52
N VAL A 697 18.57 -5.29 -11.08
CA VAL A 697 17.52 -4.69 -11.91
C VAL A 697 17.25 -3.24 -11.47
N GLN A 698 17.73 -2.29 -12.28
CA GLN A 698 17.54 -0.86 -12.05
C GLN A 698 16.16 -0.41 -12.57
N TRP A 699 15.36 0.19 -11.70
CA TRP A 699 14.03 0.71 -11.99
C TRP A 699 14.09 2.22 -12.29
N PRO A 700 14.10 2.65 -13.57
CA PRO A 700 14.17 4.07 -13.90
C PRO A 700 12.88 4.81 -13.51
N ALA A 701 12.99 6.11 -13.25
CA ALA A 701 11.83 6.97 -13.09
C ALA A 701 11.09 7.12 -14.43
N TYR A 702 9.75 7.17 -14.36
CA TYR A 702 8.86 7.28 -15.51
C TYR A 702 9.17 8.51 -16.36
N ASN A 703 9.18 8.32 -17.68
CA ASN A 703 9.73 9.25 -18.65
C ASN A 703 9.15 8.97 -20.05
N ALA A 704 9.73 9.54 -21.11
CA ALA A 704 9.28 9.37 -22.50
C ALA A 704 9.36 7.92 -23.06
N GLN A 705 10.04 6.99 -22.36
CA GLN A 705 10.08 5.57 -22.68
C GLN A 705 9.01 4.76 -21.91
N ASN A 706 8.17 5.42 -21.11
CA ASN A 706 7.07 4.82 -20.34
C ASN A 706 7.46 3.52 -19.57
N PRO A 707 8.55 3.51 -18.78
CA PRO A 707 9.06 2.28 -18.15
C PRO A 707 8.14 1.76 -17.05
N VAL A 708 7.84 0.46 -17.09
CA VAL A 708 7.16 -0.30 -16.03
C VAL A 708 8.13 -1.35 -15.50
N PHE A 709 8.21 -1.51 -14.18
CA PHE A 709 8.97 -2.57 -13.53
C PHE A 709 8.08 -3.80 -13.32
N HIS A 710 8.55 -4.96 -13.74
CA HIS A 710 7.81 -6.22 -13.62
C HIS A 710 8.38 -7.00 -12.46
N PHE A 711 7.56 -7.21 -11.43
CA PHE A 711 7.90 -8.04 -10.28
C PHE A 711 7.61 -9.52 -10.60
N ASP A 712 8.69 -10.28 -10.78
CA ASP A 712 8.70 -11.74 -10.92
C ASP A 712 9.66 -12.39 -9.90
N VAL A 713 9.43 -13.65 -9.56
CA VAL A 713 10.24 -14.46 -8.64
C VAL A 713 11.70 -14.59 -9.09
N THR A 714 11.95 -14.70 -10.39
CA THR A 714 13.26 -15.09 -10.93
C THR A 714 13.86 -14.05 -11.88
N ASN A 715 13.03 -13.41 -12.69
CA ASN A 715 13.42 -12.57 -13.83
C ASN A 715 12.67 -11.23 -13.81
N SER A 716 12.63 -10.58 -12.64
CA SER A 716 12.13 -9.22 -12.52
C SER A 716 12.83 -8.29 -13.51
N SER A 717 12.11 -7.41 -14.20
CA SER A 717 12.65 -6.67 -15.35
C SER A 717 12.01 -5.28 -15.52
N VAL A 718 12.43 -4.52 -16.55
CA VAL A 718 11.81 -3.24 -16.90
C VAL A 718 11.44 -3.23 -18.37
N ILE A 719 10.14 -3.16 -18.66
CA ILE A 719 9.61 -3.07 -20.02
C ILE A 719 9.33 -1.60 -20.35
N ASN A 720 9.72 -1.17 -21.54
CA ASN A 720 9.58 0.21 -22.01
C ASN A 720 8.50 0.28 -23.11
N ASN A 721 7.63 1.29 -23.04
CA ASN A 721 6.51 1.50 -23.97
C ASN A 721 5.53 0.32 -24.08
N GLU A 722 5.48 -0.54 -23.05
CA GLU A 722 4.59 -1.69 -22.99
C GLU A 722 3.13 -1.29 -23.23
N ASP A 723 2.46 -2.00 -24.15
CA ASP A 723 1.06 -1.81 -24.53
C ASP A 723 0.68 -0.42 -25.06
N THR A 724 1.66 0.41 -25.45
CA THR A 724 1.45 1.78 -25.93
C THR A 724 0.28 1.89 -26.92
N ASP A 725 0.22 0.99 -27.92
CA ASP A 725 -0.82 1.04 -28.94
C ASP A 725 -2.19 0.56 -28.45
N ARG A 726 -2.24 -0.44 -27.56
CA ARG A 726 -3.48 -0.91 -26.91
C ARG A 726 -4.06 0.17 -25.99
N CYS A 727 -3.21 0.80 -25.18
CA CYS A 727 -3.59 1.92 -24.31
C CYS A 727 -4.01 3.17 -25.10
N ASN A 728 -3.28 3.52 -26.17
CA ASN A 728 -3.67 4.61 -27.08
C ASN A 728 -5.05 4.32 -27.72
N TRP A 729 -5.29 3.07 -28.16
CA TRP A 729 -6.57 2.66 -28.74
C TRP A 729 -7.72 2.74 -27.73
N ILE A 730 -7.52 2.32 -26.47
CA ILE A 730 -8.50 2.49 -25.39
C ILE A 730 -8.83 3.97 -25.20
N ALA A 731 -7.81 4.81 -25.00
CA ALA A 731 -7.99 6.24 -24.72
C ALA A 731 -8.74 6.98 -25.84
N GLN A 732 -8.52 6.58 -27.10
CA GLN A 732 -9.17 7.18 -28.28
C GLN A 732 -10.58 6.62 -28.54
N ASN A 733 -10.76 5.29 -28.42
CA ASN A 733 -11.97 4.61 -28.87
C ASN A 733 -12.90 4.28 -27.71
N VAL A 734 -12.43 3.55 -26.69
CA VAL A 734 -13.26 3.10 -25.55
C VAL A 734 -13.56 4.24 -24.58
N GLN A 735 -12.58 5.13 -24.39
CA GLN A 735 -12.58 6.30 -23.50
C GLN A 735 -12.74 5.94 -22.01
N TYR A 736 -11.82 6.43 -21.16
CA TYR A 736 -11.92 6.32 -19.69
C TYR A 736 -13.12 7.10 -19.15
N ASP A 737 -13.53 6.88 -17.89
CA ASP A 737 -14.65 7.64 -17.29
C ASP A 737 -14.22 8.99 -16.68
N TYR A 738 -12.92 9.19 -16.42
CA TYR A 738 -12.34 10.46 -15.93
C TYR A 738 -12.12 11.53 -17.02
N GLN A 739 -12.77 11.43 -18.18
CA GLN A 739 -12.54 12.32 -19.31
C GLN A 739 -12.70 13.81 -18.94
N VAL A 740 -11.67 14.61 -19.24
CA VAL A 740 -11.79 16.08 -19.22
C VAL A 740 -12.42 16.52 -20.55
N HIS A 741 -13.47 17.34 -20.50
CA HIS A 741 -14.13 17.86 -21.69
C HIS A 741 -13.96 19.39 -21.81
N GLY A 742 -13.69 19.85 -23.02
CA GLY A 742 -13.60 21.27 -23.36
C GLY A 742 -14.93 21.90 -23.78
N PRO A 743 -14.92 23.19 -24.17
CA PRO A 743 -16.09 23.85 -24.75
C PRO A 743 -16.69 23.05 -25.91
N GLY A 744 -18.01 22.85 -25.88
CA GLY A 744 -18.72 21.99 -26.85
C GLY A 744 -18.55 20.49 -26.61
N GLY A 745 -18.12 20.05 -25.42
CA GLY A 745 -18.11 18.64 -25.02
C GLY A 745 -16.99 17.78 -25.64
N LYS A 746 -16.08 18.37 -26.43
CA LYS A 746 -14.97 17.65 -27.03
C LYS A 746 -14.00 17.15 -25.96
N PHE A 747 -13.59 15.88 -26.05
CA PHE A 747 -12.55 15.32 -25.18
C PHE A 747 -11.26 16.14 -25.27
N LEU A 748 -10.73 16.52 -24.11
CA LEU A 748 -9.38 17.05 -23.93
C LEU A 748 -8.56 15.93 -23.28
N PRO A 749 -7.65 15.26 -24.00
CA PRO A 749 -6.76 14.30 -23.36
C PRO A 749 -5.86 15.05 -22.36
N ILE A 750 -5.53 14.40 -21.24
CA ILE A 750 -4.76 15.04 -20.16
C ILE A 750 -3.44 15.59 -20.74
N PHE A 751 -2.80 14.83 -21.63
CA PHE A 751 -1.66 15.22 -22.46
C PHE A 751 -1.79 14.62 -23.88
N PRO A 752 -1.01 15.09 -24.88
CA PRO A 752 -1.02 14.51 -26.22
C PRO A 752 -0.74 12.98 -26.20
N PRO A 753 -1.29 12.22 -27.17
CA PRO A 753 -1.02 10.77 -27.29
C PRO A 753 0.47 10.45 -27.32
N ILE A 754 0.86 9.23 -26.90
CA ILE A 754 2.24 8.78 -27.07
C ILE A 754 2.58 8.83 -28.56
N ALA A 755 3.63 9.57 -28.91
CA ALA A 755 4.17 9.58 -30.26
C ALA A 755 4.70 8.18 -30.58
N THR A 756 3.95 7.44 -31.40
CA THR A 756 4.37 6.10 -31.84
C THR A 756 5.74 6.18 -32.51
N PRO A 757 6.69 5.29 -32.16
CA PRO A 757 7.97 5.24 -32.86
C PRO A 757 7.69 5.01 -34.34
N LYS A 758 7.98 6.02 -35.18
CA LYS A 758 7.81 5.86 -36.64
C LYS A 758 8.64 4.64 -37.06
N PRO A 759 8.04 3.64 -37.74
CA PRO A 759 8.80 2.48 -38.18
C PRO A 759 9.95 2.96 -39.05
N THR A 760 11.17 2.67 -38.63
CA THR A 760 12.39 3.09 -39.34
C THR A 760 12.38 2.44 -40.71
N GLN A 761 11.93 3.18 -41.72
CA GLN A 761 11.99 2.72 -43.10
C GLN A 761 13.46 2.62 -43.50
N THR A 762 14.01 1.41 -43.37
CA THR A 762 15.33 1.02 -43.86
C THR A 762 15.32 1.09 -45.38
N ARG A 763 15.40 2.30 -45.94
CA ARG A 763 15.58 2.53 -47.37
C ARG A 763 16.93 1.93 -47.76
N THR A 764 16.90 0.68 -48.23
CA THR A 764 17.97 0.01 -48.96
C THR A 764 18.32 0.86 -50.19
N ARG A 765 19.24 1.80 -50.00
CA ARG A 765 19.62 2.77 -51.03
C ARG A 765 20.65 2.14 -51.96
N THR A 766 20.17 1.29 -52.86
CA THR A 766 20.95 0.63 -53.91
C THR A 766 21.85 1.65 -54.62
N ALA A 767 23.16 1.46 -54.53
CA ALA A 767 24.13 2.47 -54.95
C ALA A 767 24.43 2.38 -56.45
N SER A 768 23.64 3.08 -57.27
CA SER A 768 24.02 3.32 -58.67
C SER A 768 25.20 4.30 -58.72
N ARG A 769 26.34 3.87 -59.28
CA ARG A 769 27.50 4.72 -59.58
C ARG A 769 27.41 5.22 -61.02
N THR A 770 27.26 6.53 -61.20
CA THR A 770 27.60 7.25 -62.43
C THR A 770 28.48 8.44 -62.07
N SER A 771 29.33 8.90 -63.01
CA SER A 771 30.52 9.71 -62.69
C SER A 771 30.81 10.82 -63.69
N SER A 772 30.83 12.08 -63.21
CA SER A 772 31.41 13.29 -63.82
C SER A 772 31.02 14.50 -62.94
N SER A 773 31.70 15.65 -62.94
CA SER A 773 33.12 15.96 -63.19
C SER A 773 33.45 17.31 -62.50
N SER A 774 34.75 17.65 -62.38
CA SER A 774 35.37 18.90 -61.87
C SER A 774 34.50 20.19 -61.89
N SER A 775 34.59 21.10 -60.89
CA SER A 775 35.77 21.98 -60.70
C SER A 775 35.65 22.99 -59.51
N THR A 776 36.78 23.65 -59.19
CA THR A 776 37.07 24.96 -58.50
C THR A 776 35.97 25.83 -57.82
N SER A 777 36.22 26.70 -56.82
CA SER A 777 37.49 27.25 -56.26
C SER A 777 37.40 27.75 -54.78
N THR A 778 38.48 28.39 -54.30
CA THR A 778 38.86 28.72 -52.91
C THR A 778 38.29 30.01 -52.31
N LYS A 779 38.19 30.03 -50.96
CA LYS A 779 38.50 31.12 -49.96
C LYS A 779 37.44 31.16 -48.82
N SER A 780 37.68 31.60 -47.58
CA SER A 780 38.83 31.74 -46.66
C SER A 780 38.57 32.89 -45.67
N ARG A 781 38.32 32.59 -44.36
CA ARG A 781 38.60 33.46 -43.17
C ARG A 781 37.84 34.84 -43.11
N THR A 782 37.49 35.47 -41.98
CA THR A 782 38.00 35.40 -40.59
C THR A 782 36.96 35.82 -39.52
N ARG A 783 37.02 35.12 -38.37
CA ARG A 783 36.62 35.46 -36.99
C ARG A 783 36.63 36.95 -36.55
N THR A 784 35.59 37.39 -35.80
CA THR A 784 35.71 38.43 -34.74
C THR A 784 34.87 38.05 -33.50
N ARG A 785 35.14 38.63 -32.31
CA ARG A 785 34.55 38.25 -31.00
C ARG A 785 34.62 39.42 -30.01
N THR A 786 33.53 39.74 -29.29
CA THR A 786 33.53 40.74 -28.20
C THR A 786 32.54 40.38 -27.07
N ARG A 787 32.75 40.91 -25.84
CA ARG A 787 32.05 40.48 -24.61
C ARG A 787 32.14 41.53 -23.47
N THR A 788 30.99 42.06 -23.04
CA THR A 788 30.74 42.84 -21.80
C THR A 788 29.21 42.79 -21.56
N ARG A 789 28.58 42.62 -20.38
CA ARG A 789 28.82 42.84 -18.93
C ARG A 789 28.08 44.08 -18.37
N THR A 790 27.47 43.89 -17.20
CA THR A 790 26.42 44.64 -16.46
C THR A 790 26.75 46.11 -16.09
N PRO A 791 25.75 46.94 -15.68
CA PRO A 791 25.31 47.01 -14.27
C PRO A 791 23.80 47.28 -14.02
N VAL A 792 23.43 47.43 -12.73
CA VAL A 792 22.07 47.70 -12.19
C VAL A 792 22.02 49.09 -11.55
N ILE A 793 20.91 49.84 -11.71
CA ILE A 793 20.59 51.08 -10.96
C ILE A 793 19.07 51.14 -10.68
N VAL A 794 18.67 51.72 -9.53
CA VAL A 794 17.30 52.11 -9.16
C VAL A 794 17.35 53.51 -8.53
N PRO A 795 16.41 54.45 -8.80
CA PRO A 795 15.83 55.21 -7.68
C PRO A 795 14.39 55.79 -7.86
N SER A 796 13.51 55.46 -6.89
CA SER A 796 12.68 56.42 -6.11
C SER A 796 11.37 57.08 -6.65
N LYS A 797 10.52 57.45 -5.66
CA LYS A 797 9.34 58.37 -5.65
C LYS A 797 8.05 57.84 -6.32
N SER A 798 6.88 57.77 -5.64
CA SER A 798 6.05 58.80 -4.96
C SER A 798 5.16 59.56 -5.98
N THR A 799 3.86 59.86 -5.76
CA THR A 799 3.12 60.21 -4.52
C THR A 799 1.59 60.04 -4.68
N THR A 800 0.81 60.10 -3.56
CA THR A 800 -0.66 60.40 -3.47
C THR A 800 -1.66 59.43 -4.14
N THR A 801 -2.74 58.91 -3.51
CA THR A 801 -3.24 59.03 -2.10
C THR A 801 -3.89 57.68 -1.65
N THR A 802 -4.98 57.47 -0.88
CA THR A 802 -6.13 58.27 -0.36
C THR A 802 -6.74 57.66 0.92
N ARG A 803 -7.69 58.40 1.54
CA ARG A 803 -8.61 58.07 2.66
C ARG A 803 -9.55 56.85 2.39
N SER A 804 -10.19 56.20 3.39
CA SER A 804 -10.33 56.48 4.84
C SER A 804 -10.73 55.26 5.71
N THR A 805 -10.47 55.35 7.04
CA THR A 805 -11.28 54.84 8.19
C THR A 805 -11.69 53.34 8.32
N SER A 806 -11.73 52.72 9.51
CA SER A 806 -11.18 53.01 10.86
C SER A 806 -11.39 51.82 11.84
N SER A 807 -10.63 51.81 12.94
CA SER A 807 -10.71 51.00 14.18
C SER A 807 -12.13 50.57 14.63
N ALA A 808 -12.40 49.40 15.22
CA ALA A 808 -11.76 48.64 16.31
C ALA A 808 -11.97 49.22 17.74
N THR A 809 -12.46 48.39 18.68
CA THR A 809 -12.72 48.65 20.12
C THR A 809 -12.87 47.26 20.79
N THR A 810 -11.98 46.78 21.69
CA THR A 810 -11.83 47.06 23.15
C THR A 810 -12.92 46.34 23.99
N ILE A 811 -12.60 45.50 25.00
CA ILE A 811 -12.27 45.78 26.43
C ILE A 811 -11.30 44.66 26.94
N THR A 812 -10.24 44.78 27.77
CA THR A 812 -9.69 45.67 28.84
C THR A 812 -9.85 45.17 30.30
N SER A 813 -8.78 44.61 30.87
CA SER A 813 -8.35 44.72 32.30
C SER A 813 -6.98 44.02 32.46
N THR A 814 -5.84 44.63 32.82
CA THR A 814 -5.39 45.19 34.14
C THR A 814 -5.37 44.14 35.26
N THR A 815 -4.33 44.01 36.12
CA THR A 815 -3.30 45.01 36.53
C THR A 815 -1.95 44.38 36.98
N THR A 816 -0.92 45.23 37.10
CA THR A 816 0.40 45.18 37.80
C THR A 816 0.59 44.23 39.01
N THR A 817 1.78 43.74 39.44
CA THR A 817 3.21 43.67 38.96
C THR A 817 3.90 42.48 39.73
N THR A 818 5.13 42.38 40.30
CA THR A 818 6.35 43.22 40.53
C THR A 818 7.56 42.34 40.98
N GLY A 819 8.81 42.82 40.83
CA GLY A 819 9.99 42.30 41.60
C GLY A 819 11.19 41.76 40.79
N SER A 820 12.42 42.10 41.19
CA SER A 820 13.73 41.64 40.62
C SER A 820 14.85 41.81 41.70
N PRO A 821 16.17 41.84 41.41
CA PRO A 821 17.05 40.66 41.24
C PRO A 821 18.38 40.70 42.05
N THR A 822 19.15 39.59 42.03
CA THR A 822 20.62 39.50 42.30
C THR A 822 21.18 38.26 41.54
N THR A 823 22.28 38.24 40.75
CA THR A 823 23.74 38.48 41.03
C THR A 823 24.31 37.55 42.12
N THR A 824 25.46 36.87 41.96
CA THR A 824 26.84 37.30 41.57
C THR A 824 27.59 36.08 40.93
N THR A 825 28.32 36.12 39.81
CA THR A 825 29.77 36.44 39.57
C THR A 825 30.78 35.61 40.42
N THR A 826 32.02 35.23 40.03
CA THR A 826 33.03 35.84 39.10
C THR A 826 34.20 34.86 38.71
N THR A 827 34.91 35.09 37.57
CA THR A 827 36.39 34.89 37.30
C THR A 827 37.07 33.48 37.35
N ASP A 828 38.19 33.13 36.65
CA ASP A 828 38.94 33.75 35.51
C ASP A 828 40.05 32.84 34.86
N THR A 829 40.48 33.16 33.61
CA THR A 829 41.87 33.04 33.02
C THR A 829 42.61 31.65 32.89
N THR A 830 43.66 31.37 32.07
CA THR A 830 44.34 31.99 30.89
C THR A 830 45.28 31.02 30.12
N THR A 831 45.66 31.39 28.87
CA THR A 831 46.96 31.17 28.16
C THR A 831 47.46 29.80 27.64
N SER A 832 48.11 29.85 26.46
CA SER A 832 49.07 28.87 25.88
C SER A 832 50.51 29.45 25.94
N PRO A 833 51.59 28.71 25.57
CA PRO A 833 52.26 29.00 24.27
C PRO A 833 53.11 27.86 23.61
N THR A 834 53.62 28.12 22.39
CA THR A 834 54.84 27.54 21.69
C THR A 834 54.88 26.02 21.36
N ALA A 835 55.08 25.57 20.09
CA ALA A 835 56.29 25.53 19.22
C ALA A 835 57.22 24.30 19.51
N THR A 836 57.96 23.66 18.58
CA THR A 836 58.66 24.14 17.35
C THR A 836 59.07 22.96 16.41
N THR A 837 59.07 23.14 15.06
CA THR A 837 59.94 22.49 13.98
C THR A 837 60.04 20.93 13.85
N THR A 838 60.50 20.26 12.75
CA THR A 838 61.18 20.61 11.46
C THR A 838 60.99 19.49 10.36
N THR A 839 61.26 19.80 9.07
CA THR A 839 61.71 18.90 7.92
C THR A 839 60.90 17.63 7.54
N THR A 840 60.36 17.45 6.31
CA THR A 840 60.96 16.99 4.99
C THR A 840 61.47 15.52 4.98
N THR A 841 61.48 14.72 3.88
CA THR A 841 61.40 14.97 2.42
C THR A 841 60.99 13.69 1.61
N THR A 842 60.36 13.85 0.44
CA THR A 842 60.39 13.05 -0.84
C THR A 842 60.58 11.51 -0.95
N ASP A 843 59.87 10.94 -1.95
CA ASP A 843 60.26 9.85 -2.88
C ASP A 843 60.46 8.38 -2.39
N ALA A 844 60.53 7.35 -3.26
CA ALA A 844 59.76 7.04 -4.48
C ALA A 844 60.01 5.58 -5.00
N SER A 845 58.94 4.88 -5.40
CA SER A 845 58.91 3.81 -6.44
C SER A 845 59.62 2.44 -6.25
N THR A 846 59.36 1.55 -7.22
CA THR A 846 60.06 0.30 -7.60
C THR A 846 60.11 -0.92 -6.66
N SER A 847 59.41 -1.99 -7.05
CA SER A 847 59.86 -3.39 -6.90
C SER A 847 61.07 -3.69 -7.82
N PRO A 848 61.80 -4.83 -7.68
CA PRO A 848 61.42 -6.02 -8.48
C PRO A 848 61.86 -7.42 -7.95
N THR A 849 61.18 -8.49 -8.43
CA THR A 849 61.73 -9.87 -8.72
C THR A 849 62.37 -10.72 -7.58
N THR A 850 62.52 -12.06 -7.65
CA THR A 850 62.24 -13.09 -8.70
C THR A 850 61.87 -14.48 -8.12
N THR A 851 61.23 -15.27 -8.97
CA THR A 851 60.88 -16.71 -8.99
C THR A 851 61.83 -17.78 -8.40
N THR A 852 61.23 -18.93 -8.03
CA THR A 852 61.62 -20.28 -8.52
C THR A 852 60.38 -21.17 -8.76
N THR A 853 60.51 -22.28 -9.52
CA THR A 853 59.39 -22.94 -10.23
C THR A 853 59.60 -24.45 -10.51
N THR A 854 58.50 -25.22 -10.52
CA THR A 854 58.28 -26.55 -11.19
C THR A 854 56.74 -26.76 -11.30
N THR A 855 56.08 -26.99 -12.45
CA THR A 855 56.02 -28.18 -13.35
C THR A 855 55.47 -29.44 -12.65
N ASP A 856 54.48 -30.22 -13.10
CA ASP A 856 53.64 -30.34 -14.33
C ASP A 856 52.36 -31.15 -13.93
N ALA A 857 51.36 -31.57 -14.73
CA ALA A 857 50.61 -31.17 -15.93
C ALA A 857 49.64 -32.34 -16.28
N THR A 858 48.49 -32.06 -16.93
CA THR A 858 47.64 -32.98 -17.75
C THR A 858 46.80 -34.16 -17.19
N SER A 859 45.55 -34.19 -17.70
CA SER A 859 44.72 -35.34 -18.16
C SER A 859 43.68 -36.02 -17.23
N SER A 860 42.55 -36.40 -17.85
CA SER A 860 41.42 -37.19 -17.31
C SER A 860 41.53 -38.65 -17.76
N PRO A 861 40.71 -39.58 -17.20
CA PRO A 861 39.71 -40.22 -18.08
C PRO A 861 38.37 -40.65 -17.41
N THR A 862 37.41 -41.04 -18.25
CA THR A 862 36.22 -41.88 -17.95
C THR A 862 36.62 -43.37 -17.83
N THR A 863 35.82 -44.33 -17.35
CA THR A 863 34.53 -44.90 -17.86
C THR A 863 33.94 -45.90 -16.82
N THR A 864 32.79 -46.57 -16.88
CA THR A 864 31.45 -46.56 -17.55
C THR A 864 30.91 -48.00 -17.47
N THR A 865 29.61 -48.25 -17.20
CA THR A 865 28.78 -49.45 -17.54
C THR A 865 27.40 -49.27 -16.88
N THR A 866 26.20 -49.63 -17.41
CA THR A 866 25.59 -49.96 -18.73
C THR A 866 24.04 -49.98 -18.50
N GLU A 867 23.05 -50.02 -19.41
CA GLU A 867 22.87 -50.09 -20.88
C GLU A 867 22.02 -48.87 -21.36
N ALA A 868 21.50 -48.62 -22.59
CA ALA A 868 21.13 -49.38 -23.81
C ALA A 868 19.75 -50.13 -23.73
N ILE A 869 18.92 -50.27 -24.78
CA ILE A 869 19.15 -50.38 -26.25
C ILE A 869 18.05 -49.69 -27.14
N THR A 870 18.51 -48.97 -28.19
CA THR A 870 17.92 -48.56 -29.51
C THR A 870 16.49 -48.02 -29.76
N SER A 871 16.40 -47.21 -30.82
CA SER A 871 15.26 -47.06 -31.77
C SER A 871 15.76 -47.38 -33.20
N PRO A 872 14.90 -47.65 -34.22
CA PRO A 872 14.68 -46.61 -35.24
C PRO A 872 13.34 -46.64 -36.05
N ALA A 873 12.95 -45.45 -36.52
CA ALA A 873 12.39 -45.05 -37.82
C ALA A 873 11.36 -45.87 -38.67
N THR A 874 10.52 -45.07 -39.37
CA THR A 874 9.94 -45.21 -40.74
C THR A 874 8.65 -46.00 -41.05
N THR A 875 7.72 -45.26 -41.69
CA THR A 875 6.70 -45.66 -42.71
C THR A 875 5.68 -46.78 -42.42
N THR A 876 4.39 -46.41 -42.42
CA THR A 876 3.42 -46.85 -43.46
C THR A 876 2.07 -46.10 -43.39
N THR A 877 1.52 -45.75 -44.55
CA THR A 877 0.07 -45.60 -44.79
C THR A 877 -0.38 -46.78 -45.67
N PRO A 878 -1.65 -47.21 -45.59
CA PRO A 878 -2.46 -47.08 -46.80
C PRO A 878 -3.99 -46.85 -46.61
N THR A 879 -4.57 -46.12 -47.58
CA THR A 879 -5.88 -46.33 -48.26
C THR A 879 -7.23 -46.36 -47.53
N VAL A 880 -8.13 -45.47 -48.00
CA VAL A 880 -9.51 -45.72 -48.54
C VAL A 880 -10.62 -46.22 -47.58
N GLY A 881 -11.86 -45.69 -47.64
CA GLY A 881 -12.36 -44.53 -48.40
C GLY A 881 -13.89 -44.50 -48.60
N THR A 882 -14.37 -43.42 -49.24
CA THR A 882 -15.67 -43.24 -49.93
C THR A 882 -16.99 -43.63 -49.25
N ALA A 883 -17.83 -42.62 -48.97
CA ALA A 883 -19.26 -42.65 -49.28
C ALA A 883 -19.77 -41.22 -49.57
N THR A 884 -20.51 -41.03 -50.66
CA THR A 884 -21.01 -39.70 -51.10
C THR A 884 -22.44 -39.77 -51.64
N SER A 885 -23.33 -38.92 -51.13
CA SER A 885 -24.53 -38.39 -51.80
C SER A 885 -24.81 -37.01 -51.15
N SER A 886 -25.03 -35.89 -51.86
CA SER A 886 -26.05 -35.57 -52.89
C SER A 886 -27.48 -35.65 -52.32
N ILE A 887 -28.42 -34.73 -52.57
CA ILE A 887 -28.61 -33.77 -53.69
C ILE A 887 -28.96 -32.36 -53.17
N ALA A 888 -28.85 -31.31 -54.00
CA ALA A 888 -29.18 -29.91 -53.68
C ALA A 888 -30.42 -29.38 -54.43
N ILE A 889 -31.10 -28.37 -53.85
CA ILE A 889 -32.11 -27.50 -54.49
C ILE A 889 -31.91 -26.06 -53.99
N SER A 890 -32.24 -25.05 -54.81
CA SER A 890 -31.95 -23.61 -54.57
C SER A 890 -33.28 -22.77 -54.43
N PRO A 891 -33.35 -21.42 -54.63
CA PRO A 891 -34.09 -20.53 -53.71
C PRO A 891 -35.25 -19.75 -54.40
N PRO A 892 -35.50 -18.45 -54.07
CA PRO A 892 -36.28 -17.90 -52.95
C PRO A 892 -37.70 -17.44 -53.38
N PRO A 893 -38.48 -16.70 -52.55
CA PRO A 893 -38.48 -15.23 -52.71
C PRO A 893 -38.74 -14.41 -51.41
N SER A 894 -38.56 -13.09 -51.49
CA SER A 894 -39.06 -12.09 -50.51
C SER A 894 -40.45 -11.57 -50.89
N PRO A 895 -41.20 -10.96 -49.95
CA PRO A 895 -41.63 -9.58 -50.19
C PRO A 895 -41.57 -8.65 -48.94
N THR A 896 -42.11 -7.43 -49.08
CA THR A 896 -41.74 -6.19 -48.37
C THR A 896 -42.77 -5.62 -47.38
N LEU A 897 -42.28 -4.69 -46.54
CA LEU A 897 -42.95 -3.50 -45.96
C LEU A 897 -43.90 -3.61 -44.73
N GLY A 898 -43.85 -2.57 -43.89
CA GLY A 898 -44.78 -2.27 -42.78
C GLY A 898 -44.36 -2.84 -41.40
N THR A 899 -44.59 -2.20 -40.24
CA THR A 899 -45.07 -0.82 -39.97
C THR A 899 -44.63 -0.37 -38.55
N GLN A 900 -44.92 0.88 -38.13
CA GLN A 900 -44.53 1.43 -36.82
C GLN A 900 -45.39 0.92 -35.65
N THR A 901 -44.74 0.57 -34.52
CA THR A 901 -45.17 0.80 -33.12
C THR A 901 -43.89 0.69 -32.26
N SER A 902 -43.48 1.66 -31.45
CA SER A 902 -44.17 2.28 -30.30
C SER A 902 -44.42 1.30 -29.15
N MET A 903 -43.42 1.11 -28.28
CA MET A 903 -43.60 0.69 -26.88
C MET A 903 -42.49 1.29 -26.00
N ALA A 904 -42.74 1.36 -24.69
CA ALA A 904 -41.93 2.12 -23.74
C ALA A 904 -40.72 1.35 -23.18
N LEU A 905 -39.75 2.13 -22.68
CA LEU A 905 -38.71 1.77 -21.71
C LEU A 905 -38.65 2.89 -20.66
#